data_AF-A0AAD4GT47-F1
#
_entry.id   AF-A0AAD4GT47-F1
#
_cell.length_a   1.000
_cell.length_b   1.000
_cell.length_c   1.000
_cell.angle_alpha   90.00
_cell.angle_beta   90.00
_cell.angle_gamma   90.00
#
_symmetry.space_group_name_H-M   'P 1'
#
loop_
_entity.id
_entity.type
_entity.pdbx_description
1 polymer ?
#
loop_
_entity_poly.entity_id
_entity_poly.type
_entity_poly.pdbx_seq_one_letter_code
_entity_poly.pdbx_strand_id
1 'polypeptide(L)'
;MSTTSIPAASPPSPEKDSGQSGDIEKSDSAELVNADNVTATKEMSYIPQTDEEYNVTFKTWIVVWILAWSYGISFWIVPTYSGTQAVIATELGDVTKQTWYVPVYTMCVTMAFMVCGANSDLFGRRWFIIGGNILMFIGFIVGGTAKNNTSLIVSSAFIGFGGGNAQLAAFALPELLPNKWRAWAIVLADIGVLFAVVVSPIAGRFAIVQPGAWRWLFYAPAIAVVLSIIGLALYYYPPKHPRGLPTRQALRELDYVGSILFILATTLILVGIVYTTTLPSSNPRVIGTLCSGFGCLVLFGLWETFAPLKQPLTPTRIFTRNQGRELTAPFIVGFVVTMFYYCLNVVYPTMISVFFLKDPNDYHRASLLTLPQNLGLLLGAVLLTFLGNKIGHWRWTLTGSVTIMVVFGALLALATPDRFGLVVAFVFLSEVGFGWAQYLSIAYIQFGTDQVELGVSGGLAGVSRFAGGSIAIAIYTTILTNVQGSAAKTLVPPAAMGAGLPGDSVEALMAALPIGAAALEKVPGITTEVIAAASAAFQQSYVVGLRTTCLSSLSFGIVGIIGESSLVRESGHGLREVMVEEKSGNSYPRSPRTHTKEIPHLEKTPTSKQLVVDGEPFLMRPAELQNSSLSSAKFMKNVWPKLVEGNINTVLGSVTWEQIEPREGEFFFEELDQIVNDARSHGLRLVLLWFGSFKNGVSTYVPSWVKTNPDRFPRAKINNPTSPGSLRVTEVLSVFHAESVAADARAFRTFMEHLRDIDQGHSTVIMVQVQNEVGLLGDSRDRANMANREFARPVTSDLISLLETQGDHLPDTLQRHLALWRGMCSQENRSWEAVFGPSSQTDELFMAYHYAKYVEQVAFVGKSAYPIPLFTNVWQNYAGEDTGSSSSALPVVAGGGGSPGDYPSGGAVSHVLDIWRALTPSLDFISPDIYLNDYPAVCSQYSRPNNQPLFIPEQRRDEYGARRIWAAYGRFNAIGASPFGIDTLSPSESPFTNHYSLLSKVSSHVLKAQRTPGSMVGFFFDEFSTPDPSPPVVAAMGEWELTIERAFVFGTPSPGFGLVIHTGPDRFLLVGEGFHVRFRSLRDDVCFAGISRFTEEEVVDGNSGEMETLRVLNGDETRSGTLAIMPAADPDYGSFPICVTIPAGTRIAKCEVYALVGGGD
;
A
#
# COMPACT_ATOMS: atom_id res chain seq x y z
N MET A 1 8.60 -71.95 19.42
CA MET A 1 7.64 -72.60 20.33
C MET A 1 6.33 -71.84 20.29
N SER A 2 5.27 -72.61 20.32
CA SER A 2 3.85 -72.30 20.15
C SER A 2 3.36 -71.19 21.12
N THR A 3 2.21 -70.53 21.03
CA THR A 3 1.05 -70.38 20.13
C THR A 3 0.06 -69.52 20.94
N THR A 4 -0.84 -68.79 20.27
CA THR A 4 -2.28 -68.54 20.65
C THR A 4 -2.58 -67.77 21.95
N SER A 5 -3.61 -66.93 22.09
CA SER A 5 -4.80 -66.60 21.30
C SER A 5 -5.59 -65.44 21.95
N ILE A 6 -6.10 -64.50 21.14
CA ILE A 6 -7.52 -64.05 20.95
C ILE A 6 -8.47 -64.00 22.21
N PRO A 7 -9.55 -63.18 22.27
CA PRO A 7 -9.69 -61.70 22.34
C PRO A 7 -10.81 -61.20 23.32
N ALA A 8 -11.06 -59.87 23.27
CA ALA A 8 -12.38 -59.18 23.27
C ALA A 8 -13.16 -58.83 24.57
N ALA A 9 -13.58 -57.55 24.57
CA ALA A 9 -14.89 -56.97 24.93
C ALA A 9 -15.22 -56.55 26.39
N SER A 10 -15.19 -55.22 26.60
CA SER A 10 -16.26 -54.34 27.15
C SER A 10 -16.82 -54.56 28.58
N PRO A 11 -17.70 -53.63 29.05
CA PRO A 11 -17.55 -52.47 29.96
C PRO A 11 -18.04 -52.85 31.41
N PRO A 12 -18.59 -52.02 32.35
CA PRO A 12 -18.77 -50.57 32.48
C PRO A 12 -18.41 -49.97 33.88
N SER A 13 -18.59 -48.64 33.99
CA SER A 13 -18.70 -47.74 35.16
C SER A 13 -19.79 -48.10 36.20
N PRO A 14 -20.12 -47.30 37.25
CA PRO A 14 -19.37 -46.42 38.19
C PRO A 14 -19.82 -46.60 39.68
N GLU A 15 -19.23 -45.88 40.67
CA GLU A 15 -19.93 -45.04 41.68
C GLU A 15 -19.02 -44.54 42.84
N LYS A 16 -19.12 -43.22 43.10
CA LYS A 16 -19.25 -42.46 44.40
C LYS A 16 -18.25 -42.75 45.54
N ASP A 17 -17.78 -41.78 46.35
CA ASP A 17 -18.57 -40.74 47.01
C ASP A 17 -17.69 -39.67 47.72
N SER A 18 -18.30 -38.50 47.92
CA SER A 18 -18.15 -37.52 49.03
C SER A 18 -16.85 -36.71 49.28
N GLY A 19 -17.04 -35.39 49.45
CA GLY A 19 -16.48 -34.65 50.61
C GLY A 19 -15.48 -33.52 50.37
N GLN A 20 -15.97 -32.27 50.36
CA GLN A 20 -15.29 -30.96 50.53
C GLN A 20 -14.34 -30.91 51.75
N SER A 21 -13.33 -30.03 51.93
CA SER A 21 -12.82 -28.79 51.29
C SER A 21 -11.51 -28.39 51.99
N GLY A 22 -10.61 -27.64 51.31
CA GLY A 22 -9.70 -26.69 51.99
C GLY A 22 -8.23 -26.69 51.57
N ASP A 23 -7.90 -25.71 50.72
CA ASP A 23 -6.70 -24.86 50.72
C ASP A 23 -5.28 -25.33 50.30
N ILE A 24 -4.85 -24.64 49.23
CA ILE A 24 -3.57 -23.91 49.01
C ILE A 24 -2.32 -24.70 48.55
N GLU A 25 -2.03 -24.39 47.27
CA GLU A 25 -0.74 -24.21 46.58
C GLU A 25 0.34 -25.30 46.51
N LYS A 26 0.68 -25.50 45.23
CA LYS A 26 2.00 -25.61 44.60
C LYS A 26 2.51 -27.01 44.22
N SER A 27 3.16 -26.92 43.05
CA SER A 27 4.03 -27.85 42.35
C SER A 27 3.39 -29.16 41.90
N ASP A 28 3.28 -29.35 40.58
CA ASP A 28 4.37 -30.04 39.88
C ASP A 28 4.12 -30.13 38.36
N SER A 29 5.19 -29.87 37.62
CA SER A 29 5.54 -30.51 36.34
C SER A 29 5.49 -32.05 36.48
N ALA A 30 5.08 -32.88 35.55
CA ALA A 30 4.89 -32.81 34.11
C ALA A 30 4.03 -34.04 33.74
N GLU A 31 3.28 -34.00 32.64
CA GLU A 31 3.25 -35.07 31.63
C GLU A 31 2.23 -34.80 30.52
N LEU A 32 2.68 -35.10 29.30
CA LEU A 32 1.91 -35.63 28.17
C LEU A 32 0.78 -34.74 27.61
N VAL A 33 1.12 -33.93 26.60
CA VAL A 33 0.11 -33.39 25.67
C VAL A 33 0.14 -34.15 24.35
N ASN A 34 -1.00 -34.77 24.09
CA ASN A 34 -1.42 -35.53 22.93
C ASN A 34 -1.01 -34.92 21.58
N ALA A 35 -0.61 -35.81 20.66
CA ALA A 35 -0.36 -35.58 19.25
C ALA A 35 -1.63 -35.28 18.40
N ASP A 36 -2.75 -34.92 19.02
CA ASP A 36 -4.04 -34.66 18.35
C ASP A 36 -4.42 -33.17 18.29
N ASN A 37 -3.57 -32.25 18.77
CA ASN A 37 -3.86 -30.80 18.77
C ASN A 37 -3.02 -29.96 17.78
N VAL A 38 -2.24 -30.57 16.89
CA VAL A 38 -1.40 -29.85 15.90
C VAL A 38 -2.18 -29.45 14.62
N THR A 39 -3.45 -29.83 14.50
CA THR A 39 -4.29 -29.56 13.31
C THR A 39 -5.22 -28.35 13.42
N ALA A 40 -5.08 -27.49 14.44
CA ALA A 40 -6.04 -26.43 14.74
C ALA A 40 -5.50 -24.98 14.79
N THR A 41 -4.32 -24.67 14.26
CA THR A 41 -3.82 -23.28 14.14
C THR A 41 -3.50 -22.89 12.70
N LYS A 42 -4.32 -23.36 11.76
CA LYS A 42 -4.44 -22.81 10.40
C LYS A 42 -5.82 -22.17 10.24
N GLU A 43 -6.16 -21.19 11.08
CA GLU A 43 -7.30 -20.32 10.78
C GLU A 43 -6.86 -19.20 9.83
N MET A 44 -7.21 -19.42 8.57
CA MET A 44 -6.94 -18.60 7.40
C MET A 44 -7.49 -17.17 7.55
N SER A 45 -6.62 -16.17 7.41
CA SER A 45 -6.99 -14.91 6.77
C SER A 45 -7.31 -15.24 5.29
N TYR A 46 -8.59 -15.37 4.96
CA TYR A 46 -9.08 -15.78 3.64
C TYR A 46 -9.47 -14.52 2.85
N ILE A 47 -8.50 -13.65 2.55
CA ILE A 47 -8.62 -12.71 1.43
C ILE A 47 -7.50 -13.11 0.46
N PRO A 48 -7.82 -13.43 -0.81
CA PRO A 48 -6.81 -13.79 -1.79
C PRO A 48 -5.74 -12.70 -1.86
N GLN A 49 -4.47 -13.06 -1.59
CA GLN A 49 -3.39 -12.06 -1.50
C GLN A 49 -2.81 -11.71 -2.87
N THR A 50 -3.14 -12.51 -3.88
CA THR A 50 -2.74 -12.31 -5.28
C THR A 50 -3.94 -12.41 -6.23
N ASP A 51 -3.88 -11.71 -7.37
CA ASP A 51 -4.94 -11.72 -8.39
C ASP A 51 -5.14 -13.12 -9.03
N GLU A 52 -4.15 -14.02 -8.91
CA GLU A 52 -4.16 -15.39 -9.44
C GLU A 52 -4.96 -16.38 -8.56
N GLU A 53 -5.17 -16.05 -7.28
CA GLU A 53 -5.97 -16.83 -6.34
C GLU A 53 -7.49 -16.67 -6.56
N TYR A 54 -7.92 -15.69 -7.37
CA TYR A 54 -9.33 -15.44 -7.68
C TYR A 54 -9.87 -16.35 -8.80
N ASN A 55 -10.78 -17.26 -8.45
CA ASN A 55 -11.53 -18.04 -9.45
C ASN A 55 -12.80 -17.28 -9.92
N VAL A 56 -12.65 -16.42 -10.92
CA VAL A 56 -13.78 -15.67 -11.52
C VAL A 56 -14.54 -16.58 -12.48
N THR A 57 -15.69 -17.07 -12.05
CA THR A 57 -16.60 -17.91 -12.85
C THR A 57 -17.82 -17.11 -13.30
N PHE A 58 -18.65 -17.69 -14.17
CA PHE A 58 -19.96 -17.12 -14.50
C PHE A 58 -20.83 -16.92 -13.25
N LYS A 59 -20.71 -17.81 -12.25
CA LYS A 59 -21.37 -17.67 -10.94
C LYS A 59 -20.92 -16.40 -10.21
N THR A 60 -19.64 -16.02 -10.31
CA THR A 60 -19.12 -14.79 -9.70
C THR A 60 -19.82 -13.56 -10.29
N TRP A 61 -19.99 -13.49 -11.61
CA TRP A 61 -20.72 -12.38 -12.26
C TRP A 61 -22.21 -12.33 -11.92
N ILE A 62 -22.86 -13.49 -11.73
CA ILE A 62 -24.23 -13.54 -11.19
C ILE A 62 -24.29 -12.92 -9.78
N VAL A 63 -23.33 -13.23 -8.92
CA VAL A 63 -23.25 -12.66 -7.57
C VAL A 63 -23.04 -11.15 -7.62
N VAL A 64 -22.15 -10.66 -8.49
CA VAL A 64 -21.92 -9.22 -8.69
C VAL A 64 -23.22 -8.51 -9.12
N TRP A 65 -23.98 -9.11 -10.04
CA TRP A 65 -25.29 -8.59 -10.46
C TRP A 65 -26.31 -8.56 -9.32
N ILE A 66 -26.40 -9.63 -8.51
CA ILE A 66 -27.30 -9.68 -7.35
C ILE A 66 -26.93 -8.60 -6.33
N LEU A 67 -25.63 -8.41 -6.05
CA LEU A 67 -25.14 -7.39 -5.14
C LEU A 67 -25.43 -5.97 -5.66
N ALA A 68 -25.29 -5.73 -6.96
CA ALA A 68 -25.64 -4.47 -7.61
C ALA A 68 -27.13 -4.10 -7.42
N TRP A 69 -28.03 -5.07 -7.60
CA TRP A 69 -29.47 -4.83 -7.39
C TRP A 69 -29.82 -4.68 -5.92
N SER A 70 -29.21 -5.46 -5.02
CA SER A 70 -29.37 -5.29 -3.58
C SER A 70 -28.94 -3.89 -3.13
N TYR A 71 -27.78 -3.43 -3.61
CA TYR A 71 -27.28 -2.07 -3.40
C TYR A 71 -28.26 -1.03 -3.95
N GLY A 72 -28.66 -1.16 -5.22
CA GLY A 72 -29.52 -0.21 -5.93
C GLY A 72 -30.92 -0.05 -5.34
N ILE A 73 -31.60 -1.15 -5.00
CA ILE A 73 -32.96 -1.11 -4.46
C ILE A 73 -33.00 -0.34 -3.14
N SER A 74 -31.90 -0.31 -2.37
CA SER A 74 -31.83 0.47 -1.13
C SER A 74 -32.05 1.97 -1.37
N PHE A 75 -31.71 2.51 -2.56
CA PHE A 75 -31.88 3.93 -2.91
C PHE A 75 -33.28 4.27 -3.44
N TRP A 76 -34.14 3.28 -3.68
CA TRP A 76 -35.45 3.48 -4.31
C TRP A 76 -36.36 4.48 -3.56
N ILE A 77 -36.33 4.46 -2.23
CA ILE A 77 -37.36 5.13 -1.44
C ILE A 77 -37.20 6.67 -1.38
N VAL A 78 -35.98 7.19 -1.42
CA VAL A 78 -35.73 8.64 -1.31
C VAL A 78 -36.25 9.40 -2.55
N PRO A 79 -35.87 9.05 -3.79
CA PRO A 79 -36.35 9.75 -4.96
C PRO A 79 -37.84 9.48 -5.20
N THR A 80 -38.36 8.32 -4.77
CA THR A 80 -39.81 8.05 -4.70
C THR A 80 -40.52 9.12 -3.88
N TYR A 81 -40.06 9.38 -2.65
CA TYR A 81 -40.70 10.33 -1.74
C TYR A 81 -40.60 11.78 -2.20
N SER A 82 -39.53 12.16 -2.91
CA SER A 82 -39.24 13.53 -3.36
C SER A 82 -40.44 14.26 -3.98
N GLY A 83 -41.29 13.55 -4.75
CA GLY A 83 -42.49 14.10 -5.38
C GLY A 83 -43.82 13.52 -4.90
N THR A 84 -43.83 12.59 -3.95
CA THR A 84 -45.04 11.82 -3.58
C THR A 84 -45.42 11.90 -2.10
N GLN A 85 -44.48 12.23 -1.22
CA GLN A 85 -44.67 12.18 0.23
C GLN A 85 -45.85 13.04 0.74
N ALA A 86 -46.05 14.23 0.15
CA ALA A 86 -47.15 15.12 0.53
C ALA A 86 -48.52 14.49 0.24
N VAL A 87 -48.66 13.89 -0.95
CA VAL A 87 -49.90 13.24 -1.41
C VAL A 87 -50.21 12.04 -0.53
N ILE A 88 -49.20 11.19 -0.30
CA ILE A 88 -49.34 9.99 0.54
C ILE A 88 -49.72 10.36 1.98
N ALA A 89 -49.03 11.35 2.58
CA ALA A 89 -49.31 11.77 3.95
C ALA A 89 -50.71 12.39 4.10
N THR A 90 -51.17 13.10 3.07
CA THR A 90 -52.54 13.65 2.98
C THR A 90 -53.58 12.54 2.89
N GLU A 91 -53.39 11.53 2.03
CA GLU A 91 -54.28 10.37 1.94
C GLU A 91 -54.38 9.62 3.27
N LEU A 92 -53.28 9.58 4.04
CA LEU A 92 -53.20 8.94 5.35
C LEU A 92 -53.64 9.84 6.52
N GLY A 93 -54.21 11.02 6.21
CA GLY A 93 -54.94 11.88 7.14
C GLY A 93 -54.16 13.02 7.78
N ASP A 94 -52.84 13.10 7.61
CA ASP A 94 -52.03 14.18 8.20
C ASP A 94 -50.77 14.47 7.37
N VAL A 95 -50.85 15.56 6.60
CA VAL A 95 -49.75 16.02 5.73
C VAL A 95 -48.50 16.45 6.49
N THR A 96 -48.63 16.84 7.78
CA THR A 96 -47.47 17.28 8.58
C THR A 96 -46.50 16.15 8.86
N LYS A 97 -46.94 14.90 8.78
CA LYS A 97 -46.11 13.72 9.03
C LYS A 97 -45.13 13.40 7.91
N GLN A 98 -45.29 13.97 6.71
CA GLN A 98 -44.37 13.78 5.60
C GLN A 98 -42.92 14.14 5.97
N THR A 99 -42.74 15.10 6.89
CA THR A 99 -41.43 15.59 7.34
C THR A 99 -40.60 14.52 8.06
N TRP A 100 -41.20 13.39 8.43
CA TRP A 100 -40.52 12.28 9.10
C TRP A 100 -40.06 11.17 8.15
N TYR A 101 -40.65 11.03 6.96
CA TYR A 101 -40.45 9.84 6.12
C TYR A 101 -38.99 9.68 5.68
N VAL A 102 -38.47 10.66 4.93
CA VAL A 102 -37.10 10.60 4.41
C VAL A 102 -36.06 10.72 5.54
N PRO A 103 -36.20 11.65 6.52
CA PRO A 103 -35.21 11.79 7.58
C PRO A 103 -35.07 10.56 8.48
N VAL A 104 -36.16 9.82 8.75
CA VAL A 104 -36.09 8.56 9.52
C VAL A 104 -35.36 7.49 8.72
N TYR A 105 -35.64 7.37 7.43
CA TYR A 105 -34.90 6.45 6.55
C TYR A 105 -33.39 6.76 6.58
N THR A 106 -32.99 8.01 6.32
CA THR A 106 -31.57 8.37 6.22
C THR A 106 -30.84 8.24 7.56
N MET A 107 -31.51 8.51 8.69
CA MET A 107 -30.89 8.36 10.00
C MET A 107 -30.72 6.88 10.39
N CYS A 108 -31.68 6.02 10.07
CA CYS A 108 -31.53 4.58 10.28
C CYS A 108 -30.44 3.97 9.38
N VAL A 109 -30.25 4.47 8.15
CA VAL A 109 -29.10 4.12 7.30
C VAL A 109 -27.79 4.53 7.99
N THR A 110 -27.71 5.75 8.53
CA THR A 110 -26.54 6.26 9.25
C THR A 110 -26.17 5.38 10.45
N MET A 111 -27.16 4.99 11.25
CA MET A 111 -26.98 4.07 12.38
C MET A 111 -26.49 2.70 11.92
N ALA A 112 -27.06 2.15 10.83
CA ALA A 112 -26.65 0.88 10.28
C ALA A 112 -25.19 0.91 9.80
N PHE A 113 -24.74 1.98 9.13
CA PHE A 113 -23.33 2.09 8.73
C PHE A 113 -22.38 2.16 9.92
N MET A 114 -22.72 2.95 10.95
CA MET A 114 -21.87 3.07 12.14
C MET A 114 -21.76 1.75 12.89
N VAL A 115 -22.89 1.09 13.14
CA VAL A 115 -22.93 -0.12 13.98
C VAL A 115 -22.58 -1.38 13.19
N CYS A 116 -22.97 -1.49 11.92
CA CYS A 116 -22.80 -2.72 11.15
C CYS A 116 -21.60 -2.68 10.19
N GLY A 117 -21.09 -1.50 9.82
CA GLY A 117 -19.97 -1.34 8.87
C GLY A 117 -18.72 -2.09 9.31
N ALA A 118 -18.05 -1.61 10.35
CA ALA A 118 -16.86 -2.23 10.92
C ALA A 118 -17.12 -3.66 11.43
N ASN A 119 -18.29 -3.90 12.04
CA ASN A 119 -18.65 -5.19 12.60
C ASN A 119 -18.89 -6.28 11.54
N SER A 120 -19.17 -5.90 10.29
CA SER A 120 -19.28 -6.86 9.19
C SER A 120 -17.94 -7.52 8.82
N ASP A 121 -16.81 -6.90 9.16
CA ASP A 121 -15.46 -7.46 8.98
C ASP A 121 -15.14 -8.52 10.06
N LEU A 122 -15.86 -8.49 11.20
CA LEU A 122 -15.67 -9.44 12.31
C LEU A 122 -16.50 -10.71 12.14
N PHE A 123 -17.79 -10.57 11.80
CA PHE A 123 -18.73 -11.71 11.72
C PHE A 123 -19.02 -12.20 10.29
N GLY A 124 -18.42 -11.55 9.29
CA GLY A 124 -18.60 -11.88 7.87
C GLY A 124 -19.80 -11.16 7.22
N ARG A 125 -19.61 -10.66 6.01
CA ARG A 125 -20.55 -9.76 5.32
C ARG A 125 -21.87 -10.42 4.88
N ARG A 126 -21.89 -11.74 4.70
CA ARG A 126 -23.04 -12.47 4.14
C ARG A 126 -24.34 -12.19 4.91
N TRP A 127 -24.29 -12.33 6.23
CA TRP A 127 -25.50 -12.26 7.05
C TRP A 127 -25.97 -10.84 7.30
N PHE A 128 -25.06 -9.85 7.31
CA PHE A 128 -25.43 -8.45 7.32
C PHE A 128 -26.20 -8.07 6.06
N ILE A 129 -25.70 -8.43 4.87
CA ILE A 129 -26.37 -8.09 3.61
C ILE A 129 -27.72 -8.82 3.50
N ILE A 130 -27.78 -10.13 3.77
CA ILE A 130 -29.05 -10.88 3.73
C ILE A 130 -30.04 -10.34 4.77
N GLY A 131 -29.60 -10.11 6.01
CA GLY A 131 -30.42 -9.54 7.08
C GLY A 131 -30.94 -8.15 6.71
N GLY A 132 -30.10 -7.32 6.08
CA GLY A 132 -30.48 -6.01 5.56
C GLY A 132 -31.61 -6.08 4.54
N ASN A 133 -31.50 -7.00 3.57
CA ASN A 133 -32.57 -7.22 2.59
C ASN A 133 -33.85 -7.75 3.25
N ILE A 134 -33.77 -8.64 4.24
CA ILE A 134 -34.96 -9.11 4.98
C ILE A 134 -35.66 -7.94 5.68
N LEU A 135 -34.90 -7.06 6.33
CA LEU A 135 -35.45 -5.87 6.98
C LEU A 135 -36.07 -4.90 5.97
N MET A 136 -35.43 -4.70 4.81
CA MET A 136 -36.01 -3.91 3.71
C MET A 136 -37.31 -4.52 3.21
N PHE A 137 -37.38 -5.84 3.01
CA PHE A 137 -38.60 -6.52 2.60
C PHE A 137 -39.73 -6.28 3.59
N ILE A 138 -39.48 -6.48 4.89
CA ILE A 138 -40.46 -6.19 5.95
C ILE A 138 -40.90 -4.73 5.86
N GLY A 139 -39.95 -3.81 5.76
CA GLY A 139 -40.23 -2.37 5.65
C GLY A 139 -41.09 -2.02 4.44
N PHE A 140 -40.81 -2.58 3.26
CA PHE A 140 -41.62 -2.37 2.06
C PHE A 140 -43.03 -2.96 2.22
N ILE A 141 -43.19 -4.15 2.81
CA ILE A 141 -44.52 -4.74 3.06
C ILE A 141 -45.33 -3.87 4.03
N VAL A 142 -44.71 -3.39 5.12
CA VAL A 142 -45.34 -2.45 6.05
C VAL A 142 -45.74 -1.16 5.34
N GLY A 143 -44.91 -0.66 4.42
CA GLY A 143 -45.19 0.56 3.67
C GLY A 143 -46.34 0.42 2.68
N GLY A 144 -46.34 -0.64 1.88
CA GLY A 144 -47.42 -0.90 0.91
C GLY A 144 -48.77 -1.20 1.58
N THR A 145 -48.76 -1.76 2.80
CA THR A 145 -49.97 -2.04 3.59
C THR A 145 -50.34 -0.93 4.57
N ALA A 146 -49.63 0.20 4.56
CA ALA A 146 -49.82 1.28 5.52
C ALA A 146 -51.24 1.87 5.47
N LYS A 147 -51.83 2.05 6.65
CA LYS A 147 -53.15 2.67 6.87
C LYS A 147 -53.07 4.00 7.60
N ASN A 148 -51.89 4.37 8.09
CA ASN A 148 -51.65 5.62 8.79
C ASN A 148 -50.19 6.05 8.61
N ASN A 149 -49.94 7.33 8.87
CA ASN A 149 -48.62 7.94 8.79
C ASN A 149 -47.55 7.27 9.66
N THR A 150 -47.92 6.80 10.85
CA THR A 150 -46.99 6.10 11.77
C THR A 150 -46.44 4.81 11.15
N SER A 151 -47.29 4.07 10.43
CA SER A 151 -46.87 2.85 9.73
C SER A 151 -45.83 3.15 8.66
N LEU A 152 -45.93 4.29 7.96
CA LEU A 152 -44.92 4.72 6.99
C LEU A 152 -43.61 5.18 7.64
N ILE A 153 -43.68 5.78 8.83
CA ILE A 153 -42.48 6.11 9.60
C ILE A 153 -41.75 4.83 10.03
N VAL A 154 -42.49 3.83 10.52
CA VAL A 154 -41.94 2.51 10.87
C VAL A 154 -41.38 1.81 9.63
N SER A 155 -42.10 1.84 8.51
CA SER A 155 -41.62 1.36 7.21
C SER A 155 -40.28 2.01 6.83
N SER A 156 -40.19 3.34 6.94
CA SER A 156 -38.97 4.09 6.65
C SER A 156 -37.79 3.69 7.53
N ALA A 157 -38.04 3.40 8.82
CA ALA A 157 -37.01 2.92 9.74
C ALA A 157 -36.47 1.53 9.34
N PHE A 158 -37.36 0.58 9.01
CA PHE A 158 -36.97 -0.75 8.56
C PHE A 158 -36.25 -0.72 7.20
N ILE A 159 -36.79 0.04 6.22
CA ILE A 159 -36.16 0.22 4.92
C ILE A 159 -34.80 0.91 5.08
N GLY A 160 -34.67 1.86 6.00
CA GLY A 160 -33.43 2.58 6.26
C GLY A 160 -32.34 1.70 6.89
N PHE A 161 -32.65 1.05 8.01
CA PHE A 161 -31.67 0.18 8.66
C PHE A 161 -31.30 -1.04 7.80
N GLY A 162 -32.29 -1.61 7.10
CA GLY A 162 -32.06 -2.66 6.13
C GLY A 162 -31.25 -2.19 4.92
N GLY A 163 -31.54 -0.97 4.45
CA GLY A 163 -30.86 -0.32 3.34
C GLY A 163 -29.39 -0.07 3.60
N GLY A 164 -29.03 0.43 4.79
CA GLY A 164 -27.62 0.61 5.16
C GLY A 164 -26.83 -0.71 5.14
N ASN A 165 -27.45 -1.79 5.60
CA ASN A 165 -26.84 -3.13 5.56
C ASN A 165 -26.76 -3.71 4.14
N ALA A 166 -27.79 -3.51 3.31
CA ALA A 166 -27.75 -3.89 1.90
C ALA A 166 -26.67 -3.09 1.15
N GLN A 167 -26.39 -1.86 1.56
CA GLN A 167 -25.36 -1.02 0.95
C GLN A 167 -23.93 -1.45 1.23
N LEU A 168 -23.68 -2.28 2.25
CA LEU A 168 -22.39 -2.94 2.44
C LEU A 168 -21.99 -3.82 1.25
N ALA A 169 -22.94 -4.17 0.37
CA ALA A 169 -22.67 -4.86 -0.89
C ALA A 169 -21.66 -4.11 -1.78
N ALA A 170 -21.67 -2.77 -1.78
CA ALA A 170 -20.70 -1.98 -2.54
C ALA A 170 -19.26 -2.24 -2.09
N PHE A 171 -19.05 -2.57 -0.81
CA PHE A 171 -17.74 -2.86 -0.22
C PHE A 171 -17.35 -4.33 -0.36
N ALA A 172 -18.32 -5.23 -0.53
CA ALA A 172 -18.08 -6.65 -0.75
C ALA A 172 -17.61 -6.95 -2.19
N LEU A 173 -17.94 -6.09 -3.17
CA LEU A 173 -17.63 -6.31 -4.57
C LEU A 173 -16.12 -6.36 -4.89
N PRO A 174 -15.28 -5.43 -4.37
CA PRO A 174 -13.83 -5.53 -4.50
C PRO A 174 -13.21 -6.82 -3.92
N GLU A 175 -13.85 -7.43 -2.92
CA GLU A 175 -13.37 -8.67 -2.28
C GLU A 175 -13.64 -9.93 -3.12
N LEU A 176 -14.58 -9.87 -4.07
CA LEU A 176 -15.00 -11.03 -4.89
C LEU A 176 -14.26 -11.15 -6.22
N LEU A 177 -13.53 -10.11 -6.62
CA LEU A 177 -12.94 -9.99 -7.95
C LEU A 177 -11.46 -9.54 -7.87
N PRO A 178 -10.60 -10.05 -8.78
CA PRO A 178 -9.21 -9.61 -8.89
C PRO A 178 -9.15 -8.15 -9.35
N ASN A 179 -8.05 -7.45 -9.07
CA ASN A 179 -7.87 -6.02 -9.30
C ASN A 179 -8.27 -5.57 -10.72
N LYS A 180 -7.96 -6.37 -11.75
CA LYS A 180 -8.36 -6.08 -13.14
C LYS A 180 -9.86 -5.88 -13.38
N TRP A 181 -10.73 -6.49 -12.57
CA TRP A 181 -12.20 -6.42 -12.71
C TRP A 181 -12.88 -5.50 -11.68
N ARG A 182 -12.16 -5.02 -10.65
CA ARG A 182 -12.76 -4.23 -9.55
C ARG A 182 -13.43 -2.94 -10.04
N ALA A 183 -12.81 -2.21 -10.95
CA ALA A 183 -13.40 -1.00 -11.53
C ALA A 183 -14.72 -1.29 -12.27
N TRP A 184 -14.75 -2.37 -13.06
CA TRP A 184 -15.97 -2.82 -13.74
C TRP A 184 -17.06 -3.26 -12.77
N ALA A 185 -16.69 -3.90 -11.66
CA ALA A 185 -17.62 -4.32 -10.63
C ALA A 185 -18.28 -3.14 -9.91
N ILE A 186 -17.51 -2.07 -9.63
CA ILE A 186 -18.02 -0.83 -9.04
C ILE A 186 -19.02 -0.18 -10.00
N VAL A 187 -18.67 -0.03 -11.29
CA VAL A 187 -19.59 0.51 -12.30
C VAL A 187 -20.86 -0.33 -12.44
N LEU A 188 -20.74 -1.67 -12.39
CA LEU A 188 -21.90 -2.57 -12.44
C LEU A 188 -22.75 -2.48 -11.17
N ALA A 189 -22.15 -2.27 -10.00
CA ALA A 189 -22.85 -2.04 -8.73
C ALA A 189 -23.83 -0.88 -8.84
N ASP A 190 -23.39 0.20 -9.49
CA ASP A 190 -24.14 1.44 -9.61
C ASP A 190 -25.30 1.36 -10.61
N ILE A 191 -25.36 0.37 -11.50
CA ILE A 191 -26.49 0.21 -12.43
C ILE A 191 -27.82 0.15 -11.68
N GLY A 192 -27.88 -0.54 -10.54
CA GLY A 192 -29.08 -0.61 -9.71
C GLY A 192 -29.46 0.74 -9.10
N VAL A 193 -28.47 1.54 -8.68
CA VAL A 193 -28.67 2.88 -8.11
C VAL A 193 -29.19 3.83 -9.18
N LEU A 194 -28.55 3.84 -10.35
CA LEU A 194 -28.92 4.69 -11.48
C LEU A 194 -30.33 4.36 -11.97
N PHE A 195 -30.69 3.07 -12.01
CA PHE A 195 -32.06 2.64 -12.27
C PHE A 195 -33.03 3.19 -11.22
N ALA A 196 -32.73 3.03 -9.92
CA ALA A 196 -33.60 3.50 -8.85
C ALA A 196 -33.80 5.02 -8.87
N VAL A 197 -32.75 5.81 -9.10
CA VAL A 197 -32.81 7.27 -9.11
C VAL A 197 -33.56 7.82 -10.34
N VAL A 198 -33.46 7.18 -11.51
CA VAL A 198 -34.18 7.62 -12.71
C VAL A 198 -35.62 7.14 -12.72
N VAL A 199 -35.86 5.86 -12.41
CA VAL A 199 -37.18 5.23 -12.58
C VAL A 199 -38.12 5.54 -11.42
N SER A 200 -37.62 5.65 -10.18
CA SER A 200 -38.50 5.81 -9.03
C SER A 200 -39.25 7.15 -8.98
N PRO A 201 -38.69 8.31 -9.37
CA PRO A 201 -39.47 9.55 -9.45
C PRO A 201 -40.53 9.50 -10.55
N ILE A 202 -40.24 8.85 -11.68
CA ILE A 202 -41.20 8.66 -12.78
C ILE A 202 -42.36 7.78 -12.31
N ALA A 203 -42.04 6.65 -11.69
CA ALA A 203 -43.03 5.74 -11.10
C ALA A 203 -43.85 6.45 -10.02
N GLY A 204 -43.21 7.28 -9.19
CA GLY A 204 -43.88 8.09 -8.17
C GLY A 204 -44.89 9.07 -8.77
N ARG A 205 -44.49 9.84 -9.80
CA ARG A 205 -45.39 10.79 -10.49
C ARG A 205 -46.55 10.10 -11.21
N PHE A 206 -46.33 8.91 -11.76
CA PHE A 206 -47.40 8.09 -12.33
C PHE A 206 -48.36 7.57 -11.25
N ALA A 207 -47.82 7.05 -10.15
CA ALA A 207 -48.59 6.36 -9.12
C ALA A 207 -49.48 7.27 -8.27
N ILE A 208 -49.17 8.57 -8.17
CA ILE A 208 -50.00 9.53 -7.42
C ILE A 208 -51.26 9.99 -8.17
N VAL A 209 -51.33 9.81 -9.49
CA VAL A 209 -52.52 10.17 -10.29
C VAL A 209 -53.57 9.06 -10.26
N GLN A 210 -53.18 7.83 -9.91
CA GLN A 210 -54.10 6.69 -9.79
C GLN A 210 -54.39 6.37 -8.32
N PRO A 211 -55.67 6.31 -7.90
CA PRO A 211 -56.03 6.01 -6.52
C PRO A 211 -55.40 4.72 -6.01
N GLY A 212 -54.67 4.80 -4.89
CA GLY A 212 -54.04 3.65 -4.23
C GLY A 212 -52.84 3.03 -4.96
N ALA A 213 -52.48 3.49 -6.17
CA ALA A 213 -51.37 2.94 -6.95
C ALA A 213 -49.99 3.22 -6.30
N TRP A 214 -49.88 4.27 -5.46
CA TRP A 214 -48.67 4.56 -4.70
C TRP A 214 -48.19 3.38 -3.83
N ARG A 215 -49.06 2.45 -3.46
CA ARG A 215 -48.68 1.23 -2.72
C ARG A 215 -47.72 0.35 -3.52
N TRP A 216 -47.79 0.38 -4.85
CA TRP A 216 -46.86 -0.34 -5.73
C TRP A 216 -45.44 0.23 -5.70
N LEU A 217 -45.26 1.46 -5.23
CA LEU A 217 -43.94 2.03 -4.96
C LEU A 217 -43.23 1.29 -3.81
N PHE A 218 -43.95 0.45 -3.05
CA PHE A 218 -43.41 -0.44 -2.03
C PHE A 218 -43.48 -1.91 -2.44
N TYR A 219 -44.57 -2.37 -3.06
CA TYR A 219 -44.68 -3.78 -3.46
C TYR A 219 -43.69 -4.17 -4.57
N ALA A 220 -43.45 -3.30 -5.55
CA ALA A 220 -42.49 -3.58 -6.61
C ALA A 220 -41.06 -3.77 -6.08
N PRO A 221 -40.49 -2.86 -5.26
CA PRO A 221 -39.18 -3.11 -4.66
C PRO A 221 -39.21 -4.25 -3.64
N ALA A 222 -40.33 -4.55 -2.95
CA ALA A 222 -40.43 -5.74 -2.09
C ALA A 222 -40.18 -7.04 -2.88
N ILE A 223 -40.76 -7.17 -4.08
CA ILE A 223 -40.54 -8.31 -4.96
C ILE A 223 -39.06 -8.38 -5.37
N ALA A 224 -38.48 -7.24 -5.76
CA ALA A 224 -37.07 -7.17 -6.16
C ALA A 224 -36.13 -7.57 -5.02
N VAL A 225 -36.42 -7.15 -3.79
CA VAL A 225 -35.66 -7.54 -2.60
C VAL A 225 -35.78 -9.04 -2.32
N VAL A 226 -36.95 -9.66 -2.50
CA VAL A 226 -37.10 -11.13 -2.37
C VAL A 226 -36.21 -11.87 -3.37
N LEU A 227 -36.15 -11.40 -4.62
CA LEU A 227 -35.25 -11.96 -5.63
C LEU A 227 -33.78 -11.82 -5.20
N SER A 228 -33.40 -10.67 -4.63
CA SER A 228 -32.07 -10.47 -4.06
C SER A 228 -31.80 -11.40 -2.87
N ILE A 229 -32.76 -11.60 -1.96
CA ILE A 229 -32.62 -12.53 -0.82
C ILE A 229 -32.37 -13.95 -1.31
N ILE A 230 -33.18 -14.43 -2.27
CA ILE A 230 -33.03 -15.77 -2.84
C ILE A 230 -31.68 -15.89 -3.55
N GLY A 231 -31.31 -14.90 -4.36
CA GLY A 231 -30.02 -14.86 -5.06
C GLY A 231 -28.83 -14.90 -4.10
N LEU A 232 -28.83 -14.04 -3.07
CA LEU A 232 -27.77 -14.00 -2.06
C LEU A 232 -27.70 -15.31 -1.28
N ALA A 233 -28.86 -15.87 -0.89
CA ALA A 233 -28.91 -17.13 -0.18
C ALA A 233 -28.31 -18.29 -0.99
N LEU A 234 -28.60 -18.36 -2.30
CA LEU A 234 -28.18 -19.46 -3.17
C LEU A 234 -26.76 -19.30 -3.75
N TYR A 235 -26.27 -18.06 -3.93
CA TYR A 235 -25.04 -17.83 -4.71
C TYR A 235 -23.93 -17.08 -3.94
N TYR A 236 -24.23 -16.27 -2.93
CA TYR A 236 -23.25 -15.36 -2.30
C TYR A 236 -22.58 -15.94 -1.05
N TYR A 237 -21.50 -16.70 -1.19
CA TYR A 237 -20.76 -17.32 -0.08
C TYR A 237 -19.35 -16.73 0.08
N PRO A 238 -19.21 -15.53 0.67
CA PRO A 238 -17.91 -14.93 0.94
C PRO A 238 -17.18 -15.62 2.11
N PRO A 239 -15.88 -15.34 2.33
CA PRO A 239 -15.13 -15.66 3.54
C PRO A 239 -15.94 -15.48 4.84
N LYS A 240 -15.84 -16.42 5.79
CA LYS A 240 -16.61 -16.38 7.04
C LYS A 240 -16.10 -15.33 8.05
N HIS A 241 -14.78 -15.05 8.10
CA HIS A 241 -14.17 -14.11 9.05
C HIS A 241 -12.97 -13.36 8.44
N PRO A 242 -13.18 -12.17 7.85
CA PRO A 242 -12.09 -11.36 7.28
C PRO A 242 -10.94 -11.05 8.25
N ARG A 243 -11.23 -10.84 9.54
CA ARG A 243 -10.22 -10.62 10.60
C ARG A 243 -9.75 -11.87 11.35
N GLY A 244 -10.29 -13.05 11.02
CA GLY A 244 -9.86 -14.33 11.61
C GLY A 244 -10.12 -14.50 13.12
N LEU A 245 -10.96 -13.67 13.74
CA LEU A 245 -11.26 -13.76 15.18
C LEU A 245 -12.40 -14.76 15.46
N PRO A 246 -12.28 -15.62 16.48
CA PRO A 246 -13.37 -16.50 16.90
C PRO A 246 -14.63 -15.70 17.29
N THR A 247 -15.82 -16.13 16.87
CA THR A 247 -17.10 -15.40 17.08
C THR A 247 -17.36 -15.02 18.53
N ARG A 248 -16.98 -15.87 19.49
CA ARG A 248 -17.14 -15.57 20.92
C ARG A 248 -16.24 -14.43 21.39
N GLN A 249 -15.01 -14.38 20.88
CA GLN A 249 -14.08 -13.29 21.17
C GLN A 249 -14.58 -12.01 20.50
N ALA A 250 -14.97 -12.07 19.23
CA ALA A 250 -15.54 -10.92 18.52
C ALA A 250 -16.76 -10.33 19.24
N LEU A 251 -17.70 -11.16 19.73
CA LEU A 251 -18.87 -10.70 20.50
C LEU A 251 -18.50 -10.02 21.82
N ARG A 252 -17.42 -10.44 22.48
CA ARG A 252 -16.96 -9.86 23.75
C ARG A 252 -16.24 -8.52 23.54
N GLU A 253 -15.58 -8.36 22.40
CA GLU A 253 -14.76 -7.20 22.07
C GLU A 253 -15.53 -6.07 21.35
N LEU A 254 -16.83 -6.27 21.08
CA LEU A 254 -17.72 -5.27 20.49
C LEU A 254 -17.90 -4.04 21.39
N ASP A 255 -17.90 -2.85 20.78
CA ASP A 255 -18.26 -1.62 21.48
C ASP A 255 -19.78 -1.40 21.55
N TYR A 256 -20.41 -2.06 22.52
CA TYR A 256 -21.84 -1.87 22.81
C TYR A 256 -22.15 -0.47 23.36
N VAL A 257 -21.24 0.11 24.14
CA VAL A 257 -21.46 1.41 24.79
C VAL A 257 -21.42 2.51 23.73
N GLY A 258 -20.39 2.52 22.88
CA GLY A 258 -20.28 3.42 21.75
C GLY A 258 -21.49 3.31 20.81
N SER A 259 -21.91 2.08 20.49
CA SER A 259 -23.11 1.83 19.66
C SER A 259 -24.38 2.46 20.25
N ILE A 260 -24.63 2.27 21.55
CA ILE A 260 -25.80 2.82 22.23
C ILE A 260 -25.74 4.36 22.27
N LEU A 261 -24.58 4.92 22.62
CA LEU A 261 -24.39 6.38 22.68
C LEU A 261 -24.62 7.02 21.31
N PHE A 262 -24.12 6.43 20.23
CA PHE A 262 -24.30 6.94 18.88
C PHE A 262 -25.77 6.86 18.42
N ILE A 263 -26.47 5.76 18.69
CA ILE A 263 -27.90 5.62 18.37
C ILE A 263 -28.73 6.67 19.13
N LEU A 264 -28.45 6.87 20.42
CA LEU A 264 -29.15 7.88 21.23
C LEU A 264 -28.87 9.29 20.70
N ALA A 265 -27.60 9.62 20.42
CA ALA A 265 -27.20 10.91 19.89
C ALA A 265 -27.92 11.23 18.58
N THR A 266 -27.82 10.34 17.59
CA THR A 266 -28.41 10.54 16.26
C THR A 266 -29.93 10.59 16.30
N THR A 267 -30.59 9.77 17.12
CA THR A 267 -32.06 9.82 17.30
C THR A 267 -32.51 11.15 17.89
N LEU A 268 -31.87 11.61 18.97
CA LEU A 268 -32.24 12.86 19.64
C LEU A 268 -31.99 14.08 18.76
N ILE A 269 -30.86 14.11 18.04
CA ILE A 269 -30.56 15.16 17.07
C ILE A 269 -31.62 15.19 15.97
N LEU A 270 -31.95 14.05 15.36
CA LEU A 270 -32.98 13.96 14.32
C LEU A 270 -34.31 14.52 14.81
N VAL A 271 -34.78 14.04 15.97
CA VAL A 271 -36.06 14.45 16.56
C VAL A 271 -36.08 15.97 16.80
N GLY A 272 -34.99 16.52 17.34
CA GLY A 272 -34.85 17.95 17.57
C GLY A 272 -34.95 18.77 16.29
N ILE A 273 -34.25 18.36 15.22
CA ILE A 273 -34.29 19.09 13.94
C ILE A 273 -35.66 18.95 13.29
N VAL A 274 -36.27 17.76 13.24
CA VAL A 274 -37.60 17.59 12.64
C VAL A 274 -38.66 18.36 13.40
N TYR A 275 -38.58 18.46 14.73
CA TYR A 275 -39.50 19.31 15.51
C TYR A 275 -39.45 20.78 15.11
N THR A 276 -38.35 21.31 14.58
CA THR A 276 -38.30 22.70 14.09
C THR A 276 -39.24 22.99 12.91
N THR A 277 -39.73 21.95 12.23
CA THR A 277 -40.72 22.10 11.14
C THR A 277 -42.15 22.36 11.66
N THR A 278 -42.43 22.00 12.91
CA THR A 278 -43.78 22.05 13.50
C THR A 278 -43.84 22.86 14.79
N LEU A 279 -42.71 23.05 15.46
CA LEU A 279 -42.54 23.81 16.69
C LEU A 279 -41.54 24.94 16.49
N PRO A 280 -41.69 26.08 17.20
CA PRO A 280 -40.66 27.12 17.23
C PRO A 280 -39.31 26.58 17.70
N SER A 281 -38.22 27.09 17.15
CA SER A 281 -36.86 26.69 17.51
C SER A 281 -36.52 26.94 18.99
N SER A 282 -37.21 27.89 19.64
CA SER A 282 -37.09 28.19 21.07
C SER A 282 -37.85 27.21 21.98
N ASN A 283 -38.62 26.27 21.43
CA ASN A 283 -39.42 25.35 22.24
C ASN A 283 -38.49 24.45 23.08
N PRO A 284 -38.77 24.25 24.39
CA PRO A 284 -37.94 23.41 25.26
C PRO A 284 -37.75 21.97 24.74
N ARG A 285 -38.72 21.42 24.00
CA ARG A 285 -38.58 20.09 23.38
C ARG A 285 -37.52 20.06 22.29
N VAL A 286 -37.41 21.12 21.50
CA VAL A 286 -36.39 21.26 20.45
C VAL A 286 -35.02 21.40 21.08
N ILE A 287 -34.86 22.37 22.00
CA ILE A 287 -33.57 22.63 22.64
C ILE A 287 -33.11 21.43 23.48
N GLY A 288 -34.02 20.83 24.26
CA GLY A 288 -33.70 19.69 25.12
C GLY A 288 -33.24 18.47 24.34
N THR A 289 -33.88 18.16 23.21
CA THR A 289 -33.49 17.03 22.35
C THR A 289 -32.17 17.29 21.63
N LEU A 290 -31.95 18.51 21.09
CA LEU A 290 -30.68 18.88 20.45
C LEU A 290 -29.51 18.87 21.45
N CYS A 291 -29.64 19.54 22.60
CA CYS A 291 -28.57 19.60 23.61
C CYS A 291 -28.23 18.22 24.16
N SER A 292 -29.24 17.38 24.44
CA SER A 292 -29.01 16.01 24.90
C SER A 292 -28.36 15.16 23.81
N GLY A 293 -28.79 15.32 22.56
CA GLY A 293 -28.23 14.59 21.42
C GLY A 293 -26.77 14.95 21.14
N PHE A 294 -26.42 16.23 21.08
CA PHE A 294 -25.02 16.67 20.95
C PHE A 294 -24.20 16.31 22.18
N GLY A 295 -24.77 16.36 23.38
CA GLY A 295 -24.13 15.88 24.61
C GLY A 295 -23.77 14.39 24.53
N CYS A 296 -24.70 13.54 24.09
CA CYS A 296 -24.44 12.12 23.84
C CYS A 296 -23.38 11.90 22.76
N LEU A 297 -23.34 12.75 21.72
CA LEU A 297 -22.31 12.67 20.67
C LEU A 297 -20.91 13.03 21.21
N VAL A 298 -20.81 14.04 22.08
CA VAL A 298 -19.54 14.37 22.77
C VAL A 298 -19.12 13.23 23.69
N LEU A 299 -20.04 12.65 24.45
CA LEU A 299 -19.77 11.49 25.30
C LEU A 299 -19.31 10.27 24.47
N PHE A 300 -19.91 10.06 23.30
CA PHE A 300 -19.47 9.04 22.35
C PHE A 300 -18.01 9.29 21.90
N GLY A 301 -17.67 10.51 21.49
CA GLY A 301 -16.30 10.85 21.11
C GLY A 301 -15.28 10.69 22.25
N LEU A 302 -15.64 11.09 23.48
CA LEU A 302 -14.80 10.89 24.67
C LEU A 302 -14.62 9.39 24.98
N TRP A 303 -15.69 8.60 24.88
CA TRP A 303 -15.65 7.15 25.07
C TRP A 303 -14.71 6.49 24.06
N GLU A 304 -14.89 6.76 22.77
CA GLU A 304 -14.05 6.22 21.69
C GLU A 304 -12.59 6.65 21.76
N THR A 305 -12.30 7.78 22.41
CA THR A 305 -10.92 8.29 22.55
C THR A 305 -10.20 7.71 23.77
N PHE A 306 -10.89 7.65 24.92
CA PHE A 306 -10.25 7.37 26.21
C PHE A 306 -10.52 5.97 26.77
N ALA A 307 -11.56 5.28 26.30
CA ALA A 307 -11.81 3.91 26.73
C ALA A 307 -10.81 2.95 26.06
N PRO A 308 -10.31 1.92 26.77
CA PRO A 308 -9.39 0.92 26.23
C PRO A 308 -10.14 -0.09 25.33
N LEU A 309 -10.67 0.39 24.20
CA LEU A 309 -11.45 -0.39 23.24
C LEU A 309 -10.52 -1.20 22.33
N LYS A 310 -10.84 -2.49 22.15
CA LYS A 310 -10.12 -3.35 21.21
C LYS A 310 -10.62 -3.22 19.77
N GLN A 311 -11.91 -2.94 19.59
CA GLN A 311 -12.59 -2.77 18.30
C GLN A 311 -13.43 -1.48 18.32
N PRO A 312 -12.80 -0.29 18.35
CA PRO A 312 -13.52 1.00 18.34
C PRO A 312 -14.31 1.20 17.03
N LEU A 313 -15.46 1.87 17.10
CA LEU A 313 -16.28 2.21 15.91
C LEU A 313 -15.67 3.36 15.12
N THR A 314 -15.03 4.31 15.81
CA THR A 314 -14.36 5.49 15.25
C THR A 314 -12.94 5.61 15.81
N PRO A 315 -11.99 4.75 15.37
CA PRO A 315 -10.63 4.76 15.91
C PRO A 315 -9.99 6.16 15.76
N THR A 316 -9.69 6.83 16.88
CA THR A 316 -9.20 8.23 16.86
C THR A 316 -8.01 8.46 15.93
N ARG A 317 -7.11 7.47 15.82
CA ARG A 317 -5.93 7.53 14.96
C ARG A 317 -6.24 7.80 13.48
N ILE A 318 -7.38 7.33 12.96
CA ILE A 318 -7.72 7.56 11.53
C ILE A 318 -8.21 8.99 11.29
N PHE A 319 -8.85 9.61 12.29
CA PHE A 319 -9.34 10.99 12.20
C PHE A 319 -8.23 12.03 12.42
N THR A 320 -7.15 11.67 13.12
CA THR A 320 -6.04 12.59 13.44
C THR A 320 -4.82 12.43 12.53
N ARG A 321 -4.72 11.34 11.75
CA ARG A 321 -3.64 11.10 10.79
C ARG A 321 -3.46 12.28 9.85
N ASN A 322 -2.22 12.72 9.67
CA ASN A 322 -1.87 13.91 8.89
C ASN A 322 -2.71 15.15 9.22
N GLN A 323 -2.94 15.40 10.52
CA GLN A 323 -3.75 16.50 11.05
C GLN A 323 -5.22 16.46 10.56
N GLY A 324 -5.73 15.27 10.27
CA GLY A 324 -7.09 15.03 9.78
C GLY A 324 -7.28 15.31 8.28
N ARG A 325 -6.21 15.53 7.52
CA ARG A 325 -6.29 15.82 6.09
C ARG A 325 -6.62 14.58 5.24
N GLU A 326 -6.41 13.39 5.76
CA GLU A 326 -6.63 12.12 5.03
C GLU A 326 -8.05 11.57 5.15
N LEU A 327 -8.67 11.57 6.33
CA LEU A 327 -10.06 11.11 6.51
C LEU A 327 -11.02 12.23 6.91
N THR A 328 -10.66 13.06 7.90
CA THR A 328 -11.58 14.07 8.45
C THR A 328 -11.99 15.13 7.42
N ALA A 329 -11.04 15.64 6.63
CA ALA A 329 -11.35 16.61 5.57
C ALA A 329 -12.25 15.99 4.46
N PRO A 330 -11.93 14.83 3.86
CA PRO A 330 -12.85 14.14 2.96
C PRO A 330 -14.21 13.82 3.56
N PHE A 331 -14.26 13.43 4.85
CA PHE A 331 -15.50 13.14 5.55
C PHE A 331 -16.42 14.36 5.60
N ILE A 332 -15.86 15.55 5.88
CA ILE A 332 -16.60 16.82 5.88
C ILE A 332 -17.06 17.18 4.46
N VAL A 333 -16.20 17.01 3.45
CA VAL A 333 -16.56 17.28 2.05
C VAL A 333 -17.70 16.37 1.59
N GLY A 334 -17.60 15.06 1.80
CA GLY A 334 -18.66 14.09 1.45
C GLY A 334 -19.99 14.38 2.15
N PHE A 335 -19.92 14.88 3.40
CA PHE A 335 -21.08 15.28 4.17
C PHE A 335 -21.79 16.47 3.50
N VAL A 336 -21.03 17.53 3.15
CA VAL A 336 -21.56 18.73 2.48
C VAL A 336 -22.08 18.43 1.09
N VAL A 337 -21.36 17.62 0.29
CA VAL A 337 -21.79 17.19 -1.06
C VAL A 337 -23.17 16.55 -0.99
N THR A 338 -23.37 15.65 -0.03
CA THR A 338 -24.65 14.97 0.13
C THR A 338 -25.76 15.92 0.59
N MET A 339 -25.45 16.93 1.41
CA MET A 339 -26.44 17.94 1.80
C MET A 339 -27.08 18.62 0.57
N PHE A 340 -26.31 18.89 -0.49
CA PHE A 340 -26.81 19.54 -1.70
C PHE A 340 -27.79 18.67 -2.48
N TYR A 341 -27.52 17.37 -2.65
CA TYR A 341 -28.46 16.46 -3.32
C TYR A 341 -29.83 16.44 -2.64
N TYR A 342 -29.83 16.37 -1.32
CA TYR A 342 -31.07 16.38 -0.56
C TYR A 342 -31.77 17.75 -0.58
N CYS A 343 -31.02 18.85 -0.70
CA CYS A 343 -31.59 20.17 -1.00
C CYS A 343 -32.38 20.14 -2.32
N LEU A 344 -31.76 19.65 -3.40
CA LEU A 344 -32.38 19.60 -4.72
C LEU A 344 -33.56 18.64 -4.78
N ASN A 345 -33.52 17.53 -4.06
CA ASN A 345 -34.64 16.61 -3.88
C ASN A 345 -35.82 17.19 -3.07
N VAL A 346 -35.64 18.36 -2.44
CA VAL A 346 -36.74 19.15 -1.84
C VAL A 346 -37.16 20.26 -2.80
N VAL A 347 -36.19 21.04 -3.30
CA VAL A 347 -36.40 22.26 -4.08
C VAL A 347 -36.99 21.96 -5.46
N TYR A 348 -36.39 21.06 -6.23
CA TYR A 348 -36.76 20.85 -7.63
C TYR A 348 -38.13 20.15 -7.79
N PRO A 349 -38.45 19.08 -7.04
CA PRO A 349 -39.81 18.51 -7.06
C PRO A 349 -40.89 19.52 -6.66
N THR A 350 -40.59 20.43 -5.73
CA THR A 350 -41.48 21.53 -5.37
C THR A 350 -41.65 22.51 -6.53
N MET A 351 -40.58 22.90 -7.22
CA MET A 351 -40.65 23.73 -8.43
C MET A 351 -41.47 23.07 -9.54
N ILE A 352 -41.30 21.77 -9.78
CA ILE A 352 -42.12 21.03 -10.75
C ILE A 352 -43.60 21.16 -10.40
N SER A 353 -43.96 20.83 -9.15
CA SER A 353 -45.35 20.82 -8.68
C SER A 353 -45.98 22.21 -8.65
N VAL A 354 -45.22 23.26 -8.33
CA VAL A 354 -45.76 24.61 -8.07
C VAL A 354 -45.58 25.55 -9.27
N PHE A 355 -44.50 25.45 -10.04
CA PHE A 355 -44.19 26.39 -11.15
C PHE A 355 -44.57 25.84 -12.53
N PHE A 356 -44.36 24.55 -12.78
CA PHE A 356 -44.31 24.03 -14.16
C PHE A 356 -45.43 23.06 -14.53
N LEU A 357 -46.14 22.53 -13.53
CA LEU A 357 -47.37 21.75 -13.72
C LEU A 357 -48.59 22.66 -13.61
N LYS A 358 -49.35 22.76 -14.72
CA LYS A 358 -50.62 23.48 -14.76
C LYS A 358 -51.80 22.57 -14.40
N ASP A 359 -51.76 21.33 -14.90
CA ASP A 359 -52.68 20.26 -14.50
C ASP A 359 -51.92 19.28 -13.60
N PRO A 360 -52.34 19.11 -12.33
CA PRO A 360 -51.77 18.11 -11.43
C PRO A 360 -51.87 16.66 -11.94
N ASN A 361 -52.79 16.38 -12.86
CA ASN A 361 -53.00 15.05 -13.43
C ASN A 361 -52.14 14.76 -14.67
N ASP A 362 -51.42 15.75 -15.21
CA ASP A 362 -50.52 15.57 -16.35
C ASP A 362 -49.23 14.86 -15.91
N TYR A 363 -49.34 13.55 -15.68
CA TYR A 363 -48.23 12.72 -15.26
C TYR A 363 -47.14 12.62 -16.34
N HIS A 364 -47.49 12.72 -17.63
CA HIS A 364 -46.50 12.67 -18.71
C HIS A 364 -45.53 13.85 -18.59
N ARG A 365 -46.07 15.06 -18.43
CA ARG A 365 -45.25 16.25 -18.21
C ARG A 365 -44.52 16.17 -16.87
N ALA A 366 -45.20 15.76 -15.79
CA ALA A 366 -44.58 15.64 -14.47
C ALA A 366 -43.36 14.69 -14.50
N SER A 367 -43.50 13.54 -15.16
CA SER A 367 -42.43 12.55 -15.33
C SER A 367 -41.31 13.04 -16.24
N LEU A 368 -41.61 13.74 -17.34
CA LEU A 368 -40.57 14.33 -18.19
C LEU A 368 -39.74 15.37 -17.43
N LEU A 369 -40.38 16.14 -16.54
CA LEU A 369 -39.72 17.18 -15.77
C LEU A 369 -38.81 16.64 -14.67
N THR A 370 -38.93 15.38 -14.24
CA THR A 370 -37.98 14.80 -13.28
C THR A 370 -36.68 14.36 -13.95
N LEU A 371 -36.68 14.12 -15.27
CA LEU A 371 -35.51 13.61 -16.00
C LEU A 371 -34.27 14.51 -15.92
N PRO A 372 -34.34 15.86 -16.06
CA PRO A 372 -33.14 16.69 -16.06
C PRO A 372 -32.27 16.52 -14.81
N GLN A 373 -32.88 16.47 -13.62
CA GLN A 373 -32.14 16.27 -12.37
C GLN A 373 -31.42 14.91 -12.37
N ASN A 374 -32.16 13.85 -12.68
CA ASN A 374 -31.64 12.48 -12.59
C ASN A 374 -30.65 12.15 -13.70
N LEU A 375 -30.85 12.68 -14.91
CA LEU A 375 -29.93 12.53 -16.03
C LEU A 375 -28.66 13.37 -15.85
N GLY A 376 -28.77 14.54 -15.20
CA GLY A 376 -27.60 15.32 -14.79
C GLY A 376 -26.70 14.53 -13.85
N LEU A 377 -27.30 13.95 -12.80
CA LEU A 377 -26.60 13.08 -11.85
C LEU A 377 -25.93 11.89 -12.55
N LEU A 378 -26.67 11.18 -13.40
CA LEU A 378 -26.15 10.08 -14.21
C LEU A 378 -24.98 10.54 -15.07
N LEU A 379 -25.12 11.67 -15.77
CA LEU A 379 -24.07 12.19 -16.63
C LEU A 379 -22.82 12.56 -15.81
N GLY A 380 -22.97 13.19 -14.65
CA GLY A 380 -21.85 13.49 -13.74
C GLY A 380 -21.07 12.24 -13.33
N ALA A 381 -21.78 11.19 -12.93
CA ALA A 381 -21.19 9.90 -12.58
C ALA A 381 -20.46 9.25 -13.77
N VAL A 382 -21.11 9.25 -14.94
CA VAL A 382 -20.53 8.73 -16.19
C VAL A 382 -19.29 9.53 -16.61
N LEU A 383 -19.33 10.85 -16.51
CA LEU A 383 -18.20 11.73 -16.82
C LEU A 383 -17.02 11.45 -15.90
N LEU A 384 -17.23 11.23 -14.60
CA LEU A 384 -16.16 10.82 -13.69
C LEU A 384 -15.54 9.49 -14.15
N THR A 385 -16.36 8.51 -14.52
CA THR A 385 -15.89 7.18 -14.97
C THR A 385 -15.02 7.27 -16.23
N PHE A 386 -15.39 8.11 -17.21
CA PHE A 386 -14.66 8.17 -18.49
C PHE A 386 -13.57 9.26 -18.55
N LEU A 387 -13.74 10.37 -17.83
CA LEU A 387 -12.84 11.53 -17.87
C LEU A 387 -11.99 11.66 -16.62
N GLY A 388 -12.36 11.06 -15.48
CA GLY A 388 -11.63 11.15 -14.23
C GLY A 388 -10.14 10.85 -14.39
N ASN A 389 -9.82 9.68 -14.94
CA ASN A 389 -8.42 9.26 -15.17
C ASN A 389 -7.71 10.14 -16.20
N LYS A 390 -8.43 10.57 -17.23
CA LYS A 390 -7.86 11.41 -18.30
C LYS A 390 -7.46 12.80 -17.79
N ILE A 391 -8.22 13.35 -16.83
CA ILE A 391 -7.89 14.64 -16.22
C ILE A 391 -6.80 14.45 -15.16
N GLY A 392 -6.84 13.38 -14.38
CA GLY A 392 -5.77 12.95 -13.47
C GLY A 392 -5.46 13.86 -12.27
N HIS A 393 -6.11 15.03 -12.17
CA HIS A 393 -5.99 16.00 -11.07
C HIS A 393 -7.19 15.89 -10.13
N TRP A 394 -7.24 14.81 -9.34
CA TRP A 394 -8.40 14.41 -8.54
C TRP A 394 -8.88 15.46 -7.55
N ARG A 395 -7.96 16.20 -6.92
CA ARG A 395 -8.34 17.27 -5.99
C ARG A 395 -9.03 18.40 -6.73
N TRP A 396 -8.49 18.80 -7.88
CA TRP A 396 -9.03 19.89 -8.68
C TRP A 396 -10.33 19.51 -9.39
N THR A 397 -10.49 18.26 -9.81
CA THR A 397 -11.76 17.79 -10.38
C THR A 397 -12.84 17.68 -9.32
N LEU A 398 -12.50 17.23 -8.09
CA LEU A 398 -13.43 17.31 -6.96
C LEU A 398 -13.84 18.76 -6.72
N THR A 399 -12.89 19.68 -6.56
CA THR A 399 -13.18 21.11 -6.36
C THR A 399 -13.98 21.74 -7.49
N GLY A 400 -13.65 21.41 -8.74
CA GLY A 400 -14.41 21.87 -9.90
C GLY A 400 -15.85 21.36 -9.87
N SER A 401 -16.04 20.06 -9.60
CA SER A 401 -17.37 19.45 -9.54
C SER A 401 -18.23 19.99 -8.39
N VAL A 402 -17.66 20.17 -7.21
CA VAL A 402 -18.34 20.80 -6.06
C VAL A 402 -18.63 22.26 -6.33
N THR A 403 -17.71 23.00 -6.96
CA THR A 403 -17.95 24.39 -7.34
C THR A 403 -19.10 24.50 -8.34
N ILE A 404 -19.15 23.63 -9.36
CA ILE A 404 -20.26 23.56 -10.33
C ILE A 404 -21.58 23.28 -9.60
N MET A 405 -21.60 22.27 -8.74
CA MET A 405 -22.77 21.91 -7.92
C MET A 405 -23.25 23.11 -7.08
N VAL A 406 -22.35 23.77 -6.35
CA VAL A 406 -22.67 24.88 -5.46
C VAL A 406 -23.15 26.10 -6.24
N VAL A 407 -22.46 26.47 -7.33
CA VAL A 407 -22.80 27.64 -8.14
C VAL A 407 -24.16 27.47 -8.80
N PHE A 408 -24.39 26.37 -9.52
CA PHE A 408 -25.66 26.17 -10.21
C PHE A 408 -26.80 25.84 -9.26
N GLY A 409 -26.54 25.13 -8.15
CA GLY A 409 -27.49 24.90 -7.08
C GLY A 409 -27.93 26.19 -6.39
N ALA A 410 -27.01 27.12 -6.13
CA ALA A 410 -27.33 28.44 -5.58
C ALA A 410 -28.03 29.33 -6.61
N LEU A 411 -27.64 29.28 -7.89
CA LEU A 411 -28.27 30.06 -8.97
C LEU A 411 -29.73 29.65 -9.25
N LEU A 412 -30.17 28.48 -8.79
CA LEU A 412 -31.61 28.15 -8.73
C LEU A 412 -32.42 29.15 -7.87
N ALA A 413 -31.77 30.00 -7.08
CA ALA A 413 -32.39 31.16 -6.44
C ALA A 413 -32.97 32.20 -7.42
N LEU A 414 -32.65 32.09 -8.71
CA LEU A 414 -33.22 32.88 -9.80
C LEU A 414 -34.44 32.22 -10.45
N ALA A 415 -34.84 31.04 -9.96
CA ALA A 415 -35.99 30.30 -10.45
C ALA A 415 -37.28 31.10 -10.24
N THR A 416 -38.06 31.18 -11.32
CA THR A 416 -39.36 31.83 -11.38
C THR A 416 -40.23 31.03 -12.36
N PRO A 417 -41.57 31.15 -12.30
CA PRO A 417 -42.47 30.40 -13.18
C PRO A 417 -42.23 30.63 -14.68
N ASP A 418 -41.73 31.80 -15.07
CA ASP A 418 -41.44 32.19 -16.46
C ASP A 418 -40.07 31.70 -16.97
N ARG A 419 -39.16 31.28 -16.09
CA ARG A 419 -37.77 30.94 -16.43
C ARG A 419 -37.50 29.45 -16.51
N PHE A 420 -38.40 28.72 -17.19
CA PHE A 420 -38.32 27.27 -17.30
C PHE A 420 -36.95 26.75 -17.79
N GLY A 421 -36.45 27.26 -18.92
CA GLY A 421 -35.19 26.78 -19.51
C GLY A 421 -33.97 26.99 -18.60
N LEU A 422 -33.96 28.09 -17.83
CA LEU A 422 -32.91 28.37 -16.86
C LEU A 422 -32.93 27.36 -15.72
N VAL A 423 -34.10 27.05 -15.16
CA VAL A 423 -34.23 26.09 -14.06
C VAL A 423 -33.79 24.70 -14.49
N VAL A 424 -34.22 24.26 -15.67
CA VAL A 424 -33.81 22.96 -16.25
C VAL A 424 -32.29 22.91 -16.47
N ALA A 425 -31.69 23.96 -17.03
CA ALA A 425 -30.25 24.00 -17.25
C ALA A 425 -29.46 23.98 -15.94
N PHE A 426 -29.87 24.78 -14.95
CA PHE A 426 -29.16 24.90 -13.68
C PHE A 426 -29.30 23.66 -12.81
N VAL A 427 -30.48 23.05 -12.72
CA VAL A 427 -30.63 21.78 -11.98
C VAL A 427 -29.81 20.68 -12.65
N PHE A 428 -29.81 20.61 -13.99
CA PHE A 428 -29.03 19.63 -14.73
C PHE A 428 -27.53 19.80 -14.47
N LEU A 429 -26.99 21.01 -14.61
CA LEU A 429 -25.57 21.29 -14.36
C LEU A 429 -25.18 21.09 -12.90
N SER A 430 -26.05 21.47 -11.97
CA SER A 430 -25.83 21.23 -10.54
C SER A 430 -25.72 19.74 -10.23
N GLU A 431 -26.57 18.91 -10.84
CA GLU A 431 -26.57 17.46 -10.64
C GLU A 431 -25.42 16.77 -11.39
N VAL A 432 -24.96 17.31 -12.52
CA VAL A 432 -23.70 16.88 -13.15
C VAL A 432 -22.53 17.08 -12.18
N GLY A 433 -22.46 18.24 -11.53
CA GLY A 433 -21.47 18.51 -10.49
C GLY A 433 -21.60 17.56 -9.30
N PHE A 434 -22.82 17.34 -8.80
CA PHE A 434 -23.10 16.41 -7.70
C PHE A 434 -22.70 14.98 -8.04
N GLY A 435 -23.09 14.47 -9.21
CA GLY A 435 -22.78 13.11 -9.65
C GLY A 435 -21.27 12.86 -9.63
N TRP A 436 -20.47 13.79 -10.17
CA TRP A 436 -19.00 13.68 -10.12
C TRP A 436 -18.47 13.78 -8.67
N ALA A 437 -18.91 14.79 -7.92
CA ALA A 437 -18.40 15.07 -6.58
C ALA A 437 -18.71 13.92 -5.60
N GLN A 438 -19.90 13.34 -5.67
CA GLN A 438 -20.39 12.34 -4.72
C GLN A 438 -19.55 11.06 -4.74
N TYR A 439 -19.24 10.56 -5.93
CA TYR A 439 -18.45 9.35 -6.09
C TYR A 439 -16.99 9.61 -5.70
N LEU A 440 -16.43 10.75 -6.12
CA LEU A 440 -15.05 11.11 -5.83
C LEU A 440 -14.83 11.38 -4.34
N SER A 441 -15.78 12.01 -3.63
CA SER A 441 -15.68 12.25 -2.19
C SER A 441 -15.70 10.95 -1.38
N ILE A 442 -16.52 9.97 -1.78
CA ILE A 442 -16.57 8.65 -1.12
C ILE A 442 -15.25 7.91 -1.31
N ALA A 443 -14.67 7.99 -2.51
CA ALA A 443 -13.38 7.40 -2.80
C ALA A 443 -12.26 8.03 -1.97
N TYR A 444 -12.23 9.36 -1.82
CA TYR A 444 -11.28 10.05 -0.93
C TYR A 444 -11.37 9.57 0.53
N ILE A 445 -12.58 9.36 1.07
CA ILE A 445 -12.76 8.89 2.45
C ILE A 445 -12.20 7.47 2.63
N GLN A 446 -12.39 6.59 1.65
CA GLN A 446 -11.95 5.19 1.72
C GLN A 446 -10.43 5.05 1.55
N PHE A 447 -9.84 5.81 0.62
CA PHE A 447 -8.41 5.73 0.34
C PHE A 447 -7.54 6.56 1.31
N GLY A 448 -8.16 7.36 2.17
CA GLY A 448 -7.46 8.06 3.26
C GLY A 448 -7.07 7.17 4.44
N THR A 449 -7.25 5.85 4.35
CA THR A 449 -6.99 4.88 5.44
C THR A 449 -6.33 3.61 4.90
N ASP A 450 -5.61 2.89 5.77
CA ASP A 450 -4.92 1.66 5.39
C ASP A 450 -5.91 0.55 4.95
N GLN A 451 -5.46 -0.37 4.10
CA GLN A 451 -6.32 -1.39 3.48
C GLN A 451 -7.05 -2.29 4.52
N VAL A 452 -6.43 -2.51 5.69
CA VAL A 452 -7.00 -3.28 6.80
C VAL A 452 -8.18 -2.58 7.50
N GLU A 453 -8.39 -1.30 7.21
CA GLU A 453 -9.44 -0.44 7.78
C GLU A 453 -10.53 -0.08 6.78
N LEU A 454 -10.52 -0.65 5.58
CA LEU A 454 -11.50 -0.34 4.52
C LEU A 454 -12.95 -0.53 4.96
N GLY A 455 -13.27 -1.49 5.83
CA GLY A 455 -14.62 -1.63 6.37
C GLY A 455 -15.01 -0.53 7.37
N VAL A 456 -14.05 0.00 8.13
CA VAL A 456 -14.26 1.16 9.03
C VAL A 456 -14.43 2.43 8.20
N SER A 457 -13.51 2.71 7.28
CA SER A 457 -13.59 3.92 6.44
C SER A 457 -14.78 3.89 5.48
N GLY A 458 -15.15 2.73 4.93
CA GLY A 458 -16.37 2.53 4.15
C GLY A 458 -17.64 2.79 4.99
N GLY A 459 -17.68 2.30 6.23
CA GLY A 459 -18.74 2.62 7.18
C GLY A 459 -18.85 4.13 7.44
N LEU A 460 -17.73 4.80 7.68
CA LEU A 460 -17.69 6.24 7.90
C LEU A 460 -18.06 7.07 6.66
N ALA A 461 -17.72 6.60 5.45
CA ALA A 461 -18.20 7.21 4.21
C ALA A 461 -19.73 7.15 4.10
N GLY A 462 -20.33 6.03 4.50
CA GLY A 462 -21.79 5.89 4.62
C GLY A 462 -22.39 6.83 5.66
N VAL A 463 -21.78 6.93 6.85
CA VAL A 463 -22.20 7.88 7.91
C VAL A 463 -22.15 9.32 7.39
N SER A 464 -21.04 9.73 6.78
CA SER A 464 -20.87 11.07 6.19
C SER A 464 -22.00 11.40 5.22
N ARG A 465 -22.29 10.48 4.29
CA ARG A 465 -23.35 10.63 3.28
C ARG A 465 -24.73 10.83 3.92
N PHE A 466 -25.17 9.86 4.72
CA PHE A 466 -26.57 9.84 5.18
C PHE A 466 -26.84 10.75 6.38
N ALA A 467 -25.83 11.03 7.22
CA ALA A 467 -25.96 12.05 8.26
C ALA A 467 -26.11 13.44 7.62
N GLY A 468 -25.27 13.74 6.62
CA GLY A 468 -25.37 14.98 5.84
C GLY A 468 -26.75 15.13 5.19
N GLY A 469 -27.23 14.06 4.55
CA GLY A 469 -28.57 14.03 3.96
C GLY A 469 -29.70 14.27 4.97
N SER A 470 -29.68 13.57 6.11
CA SER A 470 -30.71 13.72 7.16
C SER A 470 -30.81 15.16 7.67
N ILE A 471 -29.65 15.76 7.96
CA ILE A 471 -29.56 17.14 8.47
C ILE A 471 -30.00 18.13 7.39
N ALA A 472 -29.58 17.92 6.14
CA ALA A 472 -29.96 18.76 5.01
C ALA A 472 -31.46 18.81 4.75
N ILE A 473 -32.12 17.65 4.63
CA ILE A 473 -33.57 17.60 4.37
C ILE A 473 -34.30 18.42 5.42
N ALA A 474 -33.95 18.21 6.69
CA ALA A 474 -34.61 18.85 7.79
C ALA A 474 -34.36 20.38 7.79
N ILE A 475 -33.10 20.83 7.59
CA ILE A 475 -32.77 22.27 7.48
C ILE A 475 -33.50 22.90 6.29
N TYR A 476 -33.36 22.35 5.08
CA TYR A 476 -33.90 22.96 3.86
C TYR A 476 -35.43 22.95 3.82
N THR A 477 -36.06 21.90 4.35
CA THR A 477 -37.52 21.83 4.49
C THR A 477 -38.02 22.84 5.53
N THR A 478 -37.33 22.97 6.66
CA THR A 478 -37.68 23.98 7.68
C THR A 478 -37.56 25.40 7.12
N ILE A 479 -36.47 25.73 6.42
CA ILE A 479 -36.28 27.04 5.78
C ILE A 479 -37.38 27.28 4.76
N LEU A 480 -37.61 26.34 3.84
CA LEU A 480 -38.62 26.47 2.80
C LEU A 480 -40.01 26.72 3.40
N THR A 481 -40.42 25.89 4.36
CA THR A 481 -41.75 25.95 4.99
C THR A 481 -41.96 27.25 5.75
N ASN A 482 -40.99 27.66 6.58
CA ASN A 482 -41.13 28.86 7.40
C ASN A 482 -41.10 30.14 6.57
N VAL A 483 -40.18 30.24 5.61
CA VAL A 483 -40.05 31.44 4.76
C VAL A 483 -41.24 31.55 3.80
N GLN A 484 -41.63 30.46 3.14
CA GLN A 484 -42.81 30.45 2.28
C GLN A 484 -44.07 30.79 3.06
N GLY A 485 -44.27 30.19 4.25
CA GLY A 485 -45.43 30.47 5.10
C GLY A 485 -45.49 31.93 5.56
N SER A 486 -44.35 32.52 5.92
CA SER A 486 -44.28 33.95 6.25
C SER A 486 -44.60 34.84 5.05
N ALA A 487 -44.04 34.54 3.87
CA ALA A 487 -44.30 35.28 2.66
C ALA A 487 -45.76 35.17 2.20
N ALA A 488 -46.38 33.98 2.33
CA ALA A 488 -47.78 33.76 1.98
C ALA A 488 -48.72 34.62 2.84
N LYS A 489 -48.45 34.73 4.16
CA LYS A 489 -49.21 35.60 5.07
C LYS A 489 -49.13 37.09 4.69
N THR A 490 -48.03 37.51 4.06
CA THR A 490 -47.84 38.90 3.64
C THR A 490 -48.39 39.18 2.24
N LEU A 491 -48.30 38.22 1.31
CA LEU A 491 -48.60 38.43 -0.12
C LEU A 491 -50.04 38.06 -0.51
N VAL A 492 -50.60 36.99 0.06
CA VAL A 492 -51.89 36.45 -0.38
C VAL A 492 -53.07 37.33 0.06
N PRO A 493 -53.17 37.79 1.33
CA PRO A 493 -54.31 38.61 1.76
C PRO A 493 -54.50 39.90 0.95
N PRO A 494 -53.45 40.72 0.69
CA PRO A 494 -53.62 41.93 -0.11
C PRO A 494 -54.04 41.63 -1.56
N ALA A 495 -53.54 40.56 -2.17
CA ALA A 495 -53.90 40.17 -3.53
C ALA A 495 -55.35 39.69 -3.64
N ALA A 496 -55.81 38.88 -2.68
CA ALA A 496 -57.18 38.38 -2.65
C ALA A 496 -58.20 39.50 -2.39
N MET A 497 -57.92 40.38 -1.43
CA MET A 497 -58.77 41.55 -1.16
C MET A 497 -58.79 42.53 -2.33
N GLY A 498 -57.64 42.74 -2.99
CA GLY A 498 -57.54 43.56 -4.20
C GLY A 498 -58.33 43.00 -5.40
N ALA A 499 -58.56 41.70 -5.44
CA ALA A 499 -59.41 41.02 -6.42
C ALA A 499 -60.90 40.93 -6.01
N GLY A 500 -61.28 41.50 -4.86
CA GLY A 500 -62.66 41.61 -4.41
C GLY A 500 -63.09 40.65 -3.29
N LEU A 501 -62.17 39.90 -2.67
CA LEU A 501 -62.52 39.02 -1.54
C LEU A 501 -62.81 39.83 -0.26
N PRO A 502 -63.93 39.56 0.45
CA PRO A 502 -64.20 40.11 1.78
C PRO A 502 -63.12 39.75 2.81
N GLY A 503 -62.75 40.71 3.68
CA GLY A 503 -61.65 40.54 4.63
C GLY A 503 -61.85 39.44 5.69
N ASP A 504 -63.09 39.11 6.02
CA ASP A 504 -63.49 38.00 6.90
C ASP A 504 -63.27 36.62 6.28
N SER A 505 -63.22 36.53 4.94
CA SER A 505 -63.03 35.28 4.20
C SER A 505 -61.54 34.95 3.93
N VAL A 506 -60.62 35.86 4.28
CA VAL A 506 -59.18 35.70 4.08
C VAL A 506 -58.62 34.51 4.88
N GLU A 507 -59.06 34.31 6.13
CA GLU A 507 -58.57 33.20 6.95
C GLU A 507 -59.01 31.84 6.37
N ALA A 508 -60.26 31.74 5.92
CA ALA A 508 -60.78 30.56 5.23
C ALA A 508 -60.04 30.30 3.90
N LEU A 509 -59.72 31.35 3.14
CA LEU A 509 -58.90 31.25 1.94
C LEU A 509 -57.50 30.69 2.25
N MET A 510 -56.83 31.24 3.26
CA MET A 510 -55.47 30.82 3.64
C MET A 510 -55.44 29.36 4.10
N ALA A 511 -56.50 28.86 4.75
CA ALA A 511 -56.64 27.46 5.13
C ALA A 511 -56.94 26.55 3.94
N ALA A 512 -57.70 27.03 2.95
CA ALA A 512 -58.12 26.24 1.78
C ALA A 512 -57.04 26.13 0.69
N LEU A 513 -56.22 27.16 0.50
CA LEU A 513 -55.23 27.23 -0.59
C LEU A 513 -54.28 26.03 -0.67
N PRO A 514 -53.66 25.57 0.44
CA PRO A 514 -52.76 24.41 0.41
C PRO A 514 -53.48 23.08 0.14
N ILE A 515 -54.81 23.02 0.33
CA ILE A 515 -55.62 21.81 0.21
C ILE A 515 -56.06 21.58 -1.25
N GLY A 516 -56.24 22.66 -2.02
CA GLY A 516 -56.51 22.61 -3.46
C GLY A 516 -57.93 23.04 -3.84
N ALA A 517 -58.24 22.87 -5.13
CA ALA A 517 -59.42 23.47 -5.78
C ALA A 517 -60.76 23.16 -5.06
N ALA A 518 -60.97 21.92 -4.62
CA ALA A 518 -62.21 21.52 -3.94
C ALA A 518 -62.41 22.17 -2.56
N ALA A 519 -61.34 22.58 -1.88
CA ALA A 519 -61.42 23.35 -0.65
C ALA A 519 -61.61 24.84 -0.93
N LEU A 520 -60.99 25.36 -1.99
CA LEU A 520 -61.12 26.75 -2.43
C LEU A 520 -62.56 27.10 -2.84
N GLU A 521 -63.28 26.17 -3.47
CA GLU A 521 -64.71 26.33 -3.82
C GLU A 521 -65.62 26.54 -2.60
N LYS A 522 -65.18 26.12 -1.40
CA LYS A 522 -65.96 26.25 -0.15
C LYS A 522 -65.70 27.57 0.57
N VAL A 523 -64.80 28.42 0.07
CA VAL A 523 -64.48 29.71 0.68
C VAL A 523 -65.58 30.72 0.33
N PRO A 524 -66.23 31.36 1.32
CA PRO A 524 -67.24 32.39 1.05
C PRO A 524 -66.67 33.55 0.23
N GLY A 525 -67.41 34.02 -0.78
CA GLY A 525 -67.01 35.16 -1.62
C GLY A 525 -65.89 34.87 -2.64
N ILE A 526 -65.53 33.60 -2.84
CA ILE A 526 -64.52 33.20 -3.83
C ILE A 526 -65.02 33.41 -5.27
N THR A 527 -64.21 34.04 -6.12
CA THR A 527 -64.44 34.13 -7.58
C THR A 527 -63.24 33.57 -8.34
N THR A 528 -63.40 33.34 -9.65
CA THR A 528 -62.29 32.88 -10.50
C THR A 528 -61.13 33.89 -10.51
N GLU A 529 -61.41 35.19 -10.45
CA GLU A 529 -60.41 36.25 -10.35
C GLU A 529 -59.68 36.23 -9.00
N VAL A 530 -60.40 36.02 -7.89
CA VAL A 530 -59.80 35.87 -6.56
C VAL A 530 -58.90 34.64 -6.51
N ILE A 531 -59.36 33.49 -7.06
CA ILE A 531 -58.56 32.26 -7.12
C ILE A 531 -57.28 32.51 -7.92
N ALA A 532 -57.39 33.17 -9.09
CA ALA A 532 -56.23 33.48 -9.93
C ALA A 532 -55.22 34.41 -9.21
N ALA A 533 -55.71 35.49 -8.59
CA ALA A 533 -54.87 36.45 -7.86
C ALA A 533 -54.21 35.83 -6.62
N ALA A 534 -54.99 35.09 -5.82
CA ALA A 534 -54.49 34.40 -4.62
C ALA A 534 -53.51 33.29 -4.98
N SER A 535 -53.78 32.50 -6.02
CA SER A 535 -52.87 31.44 -6.49
C SER A 535 -51.57 32.01 -7.05
N ALA A 536 -51.61 33.14 -7.76
CA ALA A 536 -50.41 33.83 -8.23
C ALA A 536 -49.57 34.38 -7.06
N ALA A 537 -50.20 35.01 -6.07
CA ALA A 537 -49.53 35.48 -4.86
C ALA A 537 -48.95 34.33 -4.03
N PHE A 538 -49.65 33.19 -3.97
CA PHE A 538 -49.17 31.98 -3.32
C PHE A 538 -47.99 31.35 -4.06
N GLN A 539 -48.03 31.28 -5.39
CA GLN A 539 -46.88 30.87 -6.20
C GLN A 539 -45.67 31.80 -5.97
N GLN A 540 -45.90 33.12 -5.84
CA GLN A 540 -44.86 34.08 -5.50
C GLN A 540 -44.26 33.87 -4.10
N SER A 541 -45.06 33.42 -3.11
CA SER A 541 -44.53 33.05 -1.80
C SER A 541 -43.53 31.89 -1.88
N TYR A 542 -43.77 30.92 -2.79
CA TYR A 542 -42.82 29.84 -3.06
C TYR A 542 -41.55 30.33 -3.75
N VAL A 543 -41.62 31.33 -4.63
CA VAL A 543 -40.42 31.96 -5.21
C VAL A 543 -39.52 32.49 -4.11
N VAL A 544 -40.07 33.17 -3.09
CA VAL A 544 -39.30 33.71 -1.95
C VAL A 544 -38.72 32.57 -1.09
N GLY A 545 -39.53 31.57 -0.77
CA GLY A 545 -39.11 30.40 0.02
C GLY A 545 -37.97 29.63 -0.66
N LEU A 546 -38.17 29.22 -1.91
CA LEU A 546 -37.20 28.46 -2.69
C LEU A 546 -35.91 29.25 -2.92
N ARG A 547 -36.01 30.56 -3.21
CA ARG A 547 -34.84 31.44 -3.31
C ARG A 547 -34.00 31.42 -2.04
N THR A 548 -34.65 31.55 -0.89
CA THR A 548 -33.94 31.57 0.40
C THR A 548 -33.31 30.21 0.71
N THR A 549 -34.01 29.12 0.41
CA THR A 549 -33.47 27.76 0.55
C THR A 549 -32.23 27.55 -0.33
N CYS A 550 -32.29 27.90 -1.61
CA CYS A 550 -31.14 27.82 -2.52
C CYS A 550 -29.96 28.69 -2.04
N LEU A 551 -30.20 29.92 -1.61
CA LEU A 551 -29.14 30.79 -1.09
C LEU A 551 -28.54 30.26 0.22
N SER A 552 -29.33 29.65 1.08
CA SER A 552 -28.83 29.06 2.34
C SER A 552 -27.85 27.91 2.09
N SER A 553 -28.02 27.18 0.98
CA SER A 553 -27.11 26.10 0.59
C SER A 553 -25.68 26.60 0.29
N LEU A 554 -25.55 27.84 -0.20
CA LEU A 554 -24.25 28.46 -0.51
C LEU A 554 -23.32 28.49 0.72
N SER A 555 -23.87 28.77 1.90
CA SER A 555 -23.14 28.81 3.17
C SER A 555 -22.43 27.49 3.47
N PHE A 556 -23.13 26.37 3.26
CA PHE A 556 -22.57 25.02 3.42
C PHE A 556 -21.59 24.69 2.28
N GLY A 557 -21.93 25.09 1.05
CA GLY A 557 -21.08 24.89 -0.12
C GLY A 557 -19.71 25.55 0.00
N ILE A 558 -19.65 26.78 0.54
CA ILE A 558 -18.39 27.49 0.80
C ILE A 558 -17.52 26.71 1.80
N VAL A 559 -18.11 26.13 2.84
CA VAL A 559 -17.38 25.27 3.79
C VAL A 559 -16.82 24.03 3.09
N GLY A 560 -17.59 23.41 2.19
CA GLY A 560 -17.11 22.31 1.34
C GLY A 560 -15.89 22.71 0.51
N ILE A 561 -15.99 23.84 -0.21
CA ILE A 561 -14.91 24.37 -1.06
C ILE A 561 -13.65 24.72 -0.24
N ILE A 562 -13.82 25.29 0.96
CA ILE A 562 -12.70 25.57 1.87
C ILE A 562 -12.09 24.25 2.38
N GLY A 563 -12.92 23.27 2.76
CA GLY A 563 -12.48 21.95 3.20
C GLY A 563 -11.58 21.25 2.17
N GLU A 564 -11.87 21.44 0.88
CA GLU A 564 -11.05 20.93 -0.22
C GLU A 564 -9.67 21.60 -0.32
N SER A 565 -9.57 22.88 0.05
CA SER A 565 -8.28 23.58 0.11
C SER A 565 -7.33 22.95 1.14
N SER A 566 -7.90 22.35 2.18
CA SER A 566 -7.23 21.67 3.29
C SER A 566 -6.91 20.21 3.01
N LEU A 567 -7.47 19.60 1.96
CA LEU A 567 -7.08 18.26 1.52
C LEU A 567 -5.57 18.20 1.31
N VAL A 568 -4.96 17.03 1.57
CA VAL A 568 -3.52 16.83 1.32
C VAL A 568 -3.21 17.28 -0.11
N ARG A 569 -2.18 18.12 -0.27
CA ARG A 569 -1.72 18.58 -1.58
C ARG A 569 -1.22 17.34 -2.31
N GLU A 570 -1.70 17.11 -3.53
CA GLU A 570 -1.45 15.85 -4.26
C GLU A 570 0.04 15.48 -4.26
N SER A 571 0.43 14.54 -3.39
CA SER A 571 1.23 13.39 -3.80
C SER A 571 0.22 12.46 -4.49
N GLY A 572 0.38 12.24 -5.80
CA GLY A 572 -0.64 11.63 -6.67
C GLY A 572 -0.91 10.13 -6.44
N HIS A 573 -1.15 9.70 -5.19
CA HIS A 573 -1.23 8.28 -4.81
C HIS A 573 -2.59 7.84 -4.23
N GLY A 574 -3.48 8.75 -3.80
CA GLY A 574 -4.73 8.34 -3.13
C GLY A 574 -5.92 7.95 -4.03
N LEU A 575 -5.98 8.36 -5.31
CA LEU A 575 -7.18 8.15 -6.15
C LEU A 575 -6.91 7.59 -7.55
N ARG A 576 -5.65 7.52 -7.96
CA ARG A 576 -5.23 6.90 -9.22
C ARG A 576 -5.24 5.37 -9.17
N GLU A 577 -5.32 4.76 -7.99
CA GLU A 577 -5.11 3.32 -7.82
C GLU A 577 -6.33 2.42 -8.09
N VAL A 578 -7.51 2.97 -8.40
CA VAL A 578 -8.66 2.17 -8.86
C VAL A 578 -8.97 2.32 -10.35
N MET A 579 -8.34 3.26 -11.05
CA MET A 579 -8.36 3.22 -12.51
C MET A 579 -7.08 3.80 -13.14
N VAL A 580 -6.22 2.87 -13.57
CA VAL A 580 -5.24 2.94 -14.67
C VAL A 580 -4.38 4.21 -14.77
N GLU A 581 -3.08 3.97 -14.49
CA GLU A 581 -1.88 4.58 -15.10
C GLU A 581 -1.68 6.11 -15.09
N GLU A 582 -0.40 6.42 -14.85
CA GLU A 582 0.40 7.51 -15.42
C GLU A 582 0.48 8.89 -14.73
N LYS A 583 1.74 9.20 -14.41
CA LYS A 583 2.45 10.50 -14.44
C LYS A 583 2.41 11.39 -13.20
N SER A 584 3.52 11.39 -12.46
CA SER A 584 4.55 12.46 -12.34
C SER A 584 5.20 12.32 -10.95
N GLY A 585 6.50 12.09 -10.78
CA GLY A 585 7.58 12.87 -11.41
C GLY A 585 7.68 14.22 -10.71
N ASN A 586 8.30 14.28 -9.52
CA ASN A 586 8.66 15.54 -8.88
C ASN A 586 10.14 15.81 -9.13
N SER A 587 10.39 16.59 -10.18
CA SER A 587 11.65 17.25 -10.48
C SER A 587 11.90 18.37 -9.48
N TYR A 588 13.03 18.30 -8.76
CA TYR A 588 13.69 19.51 -8.25
C TYR A 588 14.50 20.13 -9.39
N PRO A 589 14.50 21.47 -9.57
CA PRO A 589 15.25 22.11 -10.63
C PRO A 589 16.75 22.07 -10.30
N ARG A 590 17.49 21.13 -10.90
CA ARG A 590 18.95 21.23 -11.00
C ARG A 590 19.27 22.18 -12.16
N SER A 591 20.04 23.23 -11.87
CA SER A 591 20.60 24.10 -12.90
C SER A 591 21.41 23.27 -13.91
N PRO A 592 21.37 23.56 -15.22
CA PRO A 592 22.16 22.83 -16.19
C PRO A 592 23.65 23.18 -16.02
N ARG A 593 24.40 22.30 -15.33
CA ARG A 593 25.86 22.32 -15.39
C ARG A 593 26.29 21.62 -16.67
N THR A 594 26.98 22.35 -17.52
CA THR A 594 27.64 21.87 -18.73
C THR A 594 28.87 21.05 -18.34
N HIS A 595 28.68 19.74 -18.12
CA HIS A 595 29.78 18.79 -18.09
C HIS A 595 29.61 17.83 -19.26
N THR A 596 30.67 17.66 -20.05
CA THR A 596 30.81 16.57 -21.01
C THR A 596 30.63 15.26 -20.24
N LYS A 597 29.53 14.53 -20.49
CA LYS A 597 29.19 13.31 -19.75
C LYS A 597 30.21 12.22 -20.04
N GLU A 598 30.93 11.83 -18.99
CA GLU A 598 31.91 10.76 -19.01
C GLU A 598 31.23 9.40 -18.83
N ILE A 599 31.78 8.36 -19.49
CA ILE A 599 31.30 6.98 -19.34
C ILE A 599 31.51 6.56 -17.87
N PRO A 600 30.53 5.87 -17.24
CA PRO A 600 30.71 5.33 -15.90
C PRO A 600 32.00 4.52 -15.78
N HIS A 601 32.76 4.74 -14.71
CA HIS A 601 34.03 4.05 -14.52
C HIS A 601 34.38 3.96 -13.03
N LEU A 602 35.37 3.12 -12.71
CA LEU A 602 35.86 2.94 -11.36
C LEU A 602 37.14 3.75 -11.15
N GLU A 603 37.10 4.70 -10.23
CA GLU A 603 38.26 5.51 -9.84
C GLU A 603 38.96 4.88 -8.63
N LYS A 604 40.28 4.78 -8.68
CA LYS A 604 41.07 4.18 -7.60
C LYS A 604 41.09 5.08 -6.35
N THR A 605 40.83 4.50 -5.19
CA THR A 605 41.07 5.10 -3.87
C THR A 605 42.28 4.43 -3.20
N PRO A 606 42.78 4.94 -2.05
CA PRO A 606 43.94 4.33 -1.39
C PRO A 606 43.73 2.85 -1.02
N THR A 607 42.50 2.45 -0.68
CA THR A 607 42.16 1.11 -0.18
C THR A 607 41.19 0.33 -1.08
N SER A 608 40.56 0.96 -2.09
CA SER A 608 39.59 0.29 -2.97
C SER A 608 39.38 1.11 -4.27
N LYS A 609 38.18 1.10 -4.83
CA LYS A 609 37.74 1.97 -5.93
C LYS A 609 36.35 2.55 -5.63
N GLN A 610 36.07 3.74 -6.16
CA GLN A 610 34.74 4.36 -6.16
C GLN A 610 34.14 4.28 -7.56
N LEU A 611 32.83 4.09 -7.63
CA LEU A 611 32.10 4.24 -8.88
C LEU A 611 31.91 5.73 -9.17
N VAL A 612 32.25 6.16 -10.38
CA VAL A 612 32.05 7.52 -10.88
C VAL A 612 30.95 7.49 -11.93
N VAL A 613 29.92 8.31 -11.76
CA VAL A 613 28.79 8.45 -12.68
C VAL A 613 28.55 9.92 -12.96
N ASP A 614 28.44 10.29 -14.24
CA ASP A 614 28.34 11.69 -14.68
C ASP A 614 29.50 12.59 -14.16
N GLY A 615 30.69 12.01 -13.99
CA GLY A 615 31.90 12.72 -13.54
C GLY A 615 32.03 12.90 -12.02
N GLU A 616 31.11 12.36 -11.22
CA GLU A 616 31.13 12.49 -9.76
C GLU A 616 31.09 11.12 -9.07
N PRO A 617 31.72 10.97 -7.88
CA PRO A 617 31.59 9.75 -7.07
C PRO A 617 30.12 9.43 -6.75
N PHE A 618 29.73 8.18 -6.95
CA PHE A 618 28.36 7.71 -6.83
C PHE A 618 28.26 6.56 -5.83
N LEU A 619 27.50 6.78 -4.76
CA LEU A 619 27.17 5.73 -3.80
C LEU A 619 25.88 5.04 -4.24
N MET A 620 25.96 3.77 -4.63
CA MET A 620 24.76 3.04 -4.98
C MET A 620 23.93 2.78 -3.72
N ARG A 621 22.61 2.88 -3.88
CA ARG A 621 21.59 2.30 -3.01
C ARG A 621 20.81 1.33 -3.90
N PRO A 622 21.43 0.18 -4.20
CA PRO A 622 20.97 -0.69 -5.26
C PRO A 622 19.88 -1.62 -4.77
N ALA A 623 19.02 -2.11 -5.66
CA ALA A 623 18.13 -3.22 -5.34
C ALA A 623 17.85 -4.06 -6.57
N GLU A 624 17.80 -5.37 -6.39
CA GLU A 624 17.62 -6.33 -7.45
C GLU A 624 16.16 -6.79 -7.53
N LEU A 625 15.68 -6.87 -8.76
CA LEU A 625 14.33 -7.34 -9.08
C LEU A 625 14.27 -8.87 -9.10
N GLN A 626 13.07 -9.43 -9.07
CA GLN A 626 12.88 -10.84 -9.41
C GLN A 626 13.41 -11.14 -10.82
N ASN A 627 13.86 -12.38 -11.00
CA ASN A 627 14.54 -12.86 -12.22
C ASN A 627 13.81 -12.55 -13.55
N SER A 628 12.48 -12.40 -13.52
CA SER A 628 11.64 -12.21 -14.70
C SER A 628 11.05 -10.80 -14.82
N SER A 629 11.27 -9.91 -13.86
CA SER A 629 10.55 -8.63 -13.79
C SER A 629 11.02 -7.62 -14.84
N LEU A 630 12.34 -7.56 -15.10
CA LEU A 630 12.91 -6.68 -16.11
C LEU A 630 12.65 -7.17 -17.55
N SER A 631 11.91 -8.27 -17.75
CA SER A 631 11.56 -8.75 -19.10
C SER A 631 10.49 -7.92 -19.80
N SER A 632 9.76 -7.06 -19.08
CA SER A 632 8.64 -6.29 -19.61
C SER A 632 8.65 -4.87 -19.09
N ALA A 633 8.85 -3.90 -19.98
CA ALA A 633 8.74 -2.48 -19.67
C ALA A 633 7.35 -2.16 -19.10
N LYS A 634 6.31 -2.80 -19.65
CA LYS A 634 4.93 -2.65 -19.18
C LYS A 634 4.74 -3.13 -17.74
N PHE A 635 5.35 -4.25 -17.35
CA PHE A 635 5.33 -4.69 -15.95
C PHE A 635 6.05 -3.68 -15.06
N MET A 636 7.24 -3.25 -15.51
CA MET A 636 8.09 -2.32 -14.78
C MET A 636 7.48 -0.94 -14.55
N LYS A 637 6.52 -0.49 -15.37
CA LYS A 637 5.78 0.77 -15.14
C LYS A 637 5.22 0.91 -13.71
N ASN A 638 4.78 -0.19 -13.09
CA ASN A 638 4.25 -0.20 -11.73
C ASN A 638 5.31 -0.45 -10.66
N VAL A 639 6.52 -0.84 -11.07
CA VAL A 639 7.65 -1.14 -10.20
C VAL A 639 8.52 0.10 -10.01
N TRP A 640 8.81 0.87 -11.07
CA TRP A 640 9.69 2.05 -10.99
C TRP A 640 9.32 3.04 -9.87
N PRO A 641 8.04 3.43 -9.68
CA PRO A 641 7.68 4.37 -8.62
C PRO A 641 7.95 3.83 -7.22
N LYS A 642 7.71 2.53 -7.00
CA LYS A 642 7.97 1.85 -5.72
C LYS A 642 9.46 1.84 -5.40
N LEU A 643 10.31 1.64 -6.40
CA LEU A 643 11.76 1.67 -6.20
C LEU A 643 12.22 3.07 -5.77
N VAL A 644 11.71 4.12 -6.43
CA VAL A 644 12.00 5.52 -6.06
C VAL A 644 11.54 5.82 -4.62
N GLU A 645 10.32 5.44 -4.26
CA GLU A 645 9.78 5.59 -2.90
C GLU A 645 10.60 4.81 -1.86
N GLY A 646 11.11 3.64 -2.24
CA GLY A 646 12.04 2.81 -1.44
C GLY A 646 13.45 3.40 -1.26
N ASN A 647 13.68 4.65 -1.68
CA ASN A 647 14.99 5.33 -1.66
C ASN A 647 16.08 4.61 -2.49
N ILE A 648 15.68 3.76 -3.43
CA ILE A 648 16.59 3.06 -4.35
C ILE A 648 17.02 4.04 -5.44
N ASN A 649 18.30 4.05 -5.77
CA ASN A 649 18.84 4.89 -6.85
C ASN A 649 19.42 4.08 -8.02
N THR A 650 19.56 2.76 -7.84
CA THR A 650 20.15 1.84 -8.81
C THR A 650 19.34 0.55 -8.82
N VAL A 651 18.93 0.08 -10.00
CA VAL A 651 18.11 -1.12 -10.14
C VAL A 651 18.90 -2.19 -10.87
N LEU A 652 18.94 -3.39 -10.29
CA LEU A 652 19.53 -4.57 -10.90
C LEU A 652 18.42 -5.39 -11.54
N GLY A 653 18.58 -5.79 -12.79
CA GLY A 653 17.62 -6.67 -13.44
C GLY A 653 18.15 -7.34 -14.71
N SER A 654 17.53 -8.46 -15.05
CA SER A 654 18.01 -9.37 -16.08
C SER A 654 17.77 -8.86 -17.50
N VAL A 655 18.77 -9.06 -18.34
CA VAL A 655 18.65 -9.05 -19.80
C VAL A 655 19.04 -10.45 -20.26
N THR A 656 18.08 -11.17 -20.82
CA THR A 656 18.24 -12.60 -21.13
C THR A 656 18.60 -12.79 -22.60
N TRP A 657 19.51 -13.72 -22.88
CA TRP A 657 19.93 -14.01 -24.24
C TRP A 657 18.73 -14.47 -25.11
N GLU A 658 17.85 -15.29 -24.56
CA GLU A 658 16.67 -15.76 -25.28
C GLU A 658 15.68 -14.66 -25.69
N GLN A 659 15.62 -13.56 -24.96
CA GLN A 659 14.73 -12.43 -25.29
C GLN A 659 15.34 -11.54 -26.36
N ILE A 660 16.63 -11.25 -26.27
CA ILE A 660 17.26 -10.34 -27.21
C ILE A 660 17.64 -11.02 -28.52
N GLU A 661 17.83 -12.35 -28.56
CA GLU A 661 18.17 -13.12 -29.76
C GLU A 661 17.34 -14.43 -29.86
N PRO A 662 16.00 -14.32 -29.97
CA PRO A 662 15.10 -15.49 -30.00
C PRO A 662 15.33 -16.38 -31.22
N ARG A 663 15.89 -15.81 -32.31
CA ARG A 663 16.37 -16.52 -33.49
C ARG A 663 17.80 -16.07 -33.77
N GLU A 664 18.64 -17.02 -34.13
CA GLU A 664 20.07 -16.77 -34.36
C GLU A 664 20.29 -15.65 -35.38
N GLY A 665 21.00 -14.61 -34.97
CA GLY A 665 21.30 -13.42 -35.77
C GLY A 665 20.18 -12.38 -35.87
N GLU A 666 18.99 -12.63 -35.33
CA GLU A 666 17.87 -11.67 -35.29
C GLU A 666 17.71 -11.09 -33.87
N PHE A 667 18.13 -9.83 -33.69
CA PHE A 667 18.11 -9.17 -32.39
C PHE A 667 16.89 -8.27 -32.17
N PHE A 668 16.32 -8.30 -30.96
CA PHE A 668 15.16 -7.51 -30.55
C PHE A 668 15.47 -6.75 -29.25
N PHE A 669 15.47 -5.43 -29.31
CA PHE A 669 15.87 -4.56 -28.19
C PHE A 669 14.76 -3.60 -27.75
N GLU A 670 13.56 -3.66 -28.32
CA GLU A 670 12.50 -2.69 -28.07
C GLU A 670 12.08 -2.61 -26.59
N GLU A 671 11.97 -3.76 -25.91
CA GLU A 671 11.66 -3.81 -24.48
C GLU A 671 12.82 -3.24 -23.64
N LEU A 672 14.07 -3.58 -23.99
CA LEU A 672 15.26 -3.06 -23.31
C LEU A 672 15.37 -1.54 -23.46
N ASP A 673 15.14 -1.01 -24.66
CA ASP A 673 15.17 0.43 -24.95
C ASP A 673 14.14 1.17 -24.10
N GLN A 674 12.92 0.63 -24.02
CA GLN A 674 11.88 1.22 -23.19
C GLN A 674 12.26 1.17 -21.71
N ILE A 675 12.86 0.08 -21.24
CA ILE A 675 13.33 -0.06 -19.84
C ILE A 675 14.41 0.96 -19.50
N VAL A 676 15.41 1.13 -20.38
CA VAL A 676 16.48 2.12 -20.18
C VAL A 676 15.88 3.54 -20.16
N ASN A 677 14.96 3.84 -21.07
CA ASN A 677 14.28 5.14 -21.10
C ASN A 677 13.38 5.39 -19.88
N ASP A 678 12.67 4.36 -19.42
CA ASP A 678 11.78 4.46 -18.26
C ASP A 678 12.60 4.68 -16.97
N ALA A 679 13.68 3.91 -16.76
CA ALA A 679 14.58 4.11 -15.63
C ALA A 679 15.17 5.52 -15.62
N ARG A 680 15.61 6.01 -16.79
CA ARG A 680 16.10 7.38 -16.99
C ARG A 680 15.04 8.42 -16.63
N SER A 681 13.79 8.21 -17.02
CA SER A 681 12.69 9.14 -16.72
C SER A 681 12.35 9.21 -15.22
N HIS A 682 12.67 8.16 -14.46
CA HIS A 682 12.51 8.10 -13.00
C HIS A 682 13.76 8.55 -12.25
N GLY A 683 14.84 8.93 -12.95
CA GLY A 683 16.11 9.31 -12.33
C GLY A 683 16.87 8.14 -11.70
N LEU A 684 16.54 6.91 -12.08
CA LEU A 684 17.20 5.68 -11.62
C LEU A 684 18.36 5.30 -12.54
N ARG A 685 19.38 4.67 -11.97
CA ARG A 685 20.45 3.99 -12.71
C ARG A 685 20.15 2.50 -12.85
N LEU A 686 20.77 1.86 -13.83
CA LEU A 686 20.61 0.43 -14.10
C LEU A 686 21.95 -0.30 -13.99
N VAL A 687 21.89 -1.48 -13.41
CA VAL A 687 22.92 -2.51 -13.55
C VAL A 687 22.23 -3.69 -14.25
N LEU A 688 22.60 -3.94 -15.50
CA LEU A 688 21.95 -4.98 -16.30
C LEU A 688 22.64 -6.32 -16.10
N LEU A 689 21.87 -7.36 -15.85
CA LEU A 689 22.39 -8.70 -15.57
C LEU A 689 22.31 -9.56 -16.83
N TRP A 690 23.45 -9.83 -17.49
CA TRP A 690 23.48 -10.68 -18.68
C TRP A 690 23.23 -12.14 -18.29
N PHE A 691 22.00 -12.61 -18.48
CA PHE A 691 21.66 -14.02 -18.32
C PHE A 691 21.89 -14.73 -19.67
N GLY A 692 23.18 -14.99 -19.93
CA GLY A 692 23.69 -15.67 -21.12
C GLY A 692 23.70 -17.18 -20.96
N SER A 693 24.89 -17.78 -21.10
CA SER A 693 25.08 -19.23 -20.97
C SER A 693 24.85 -19.77 -19.56
N PHE A 694 25.04 -18.96 -18.52
CA PHE A 694 24.95 -19.42 -17.13
C PHE A 694 24.06 -18.51 -16.28
N LYS A 695 23.11 -19.14 -15.60
CA LYS A 695 22.26 -18.58 -14.56
C LYS A 695 22.09 -19.65 -13.46
N ASN A 696 22.61 -19.41 -12.26
CA ASN A 696 22.50 -20.31 -11.11
C ASN A 696 23.07 -21.72 -11.41
N GLY A 697 24.26 -21.75 -12.02
CA GLY A 697 24.92 -22.99 -12.43
C GLY A 697 24.20 -23.79 -13.53
N VAL A 698 23.21 -23.22 -14.22
CA VAL A 698 22.46 -23.85 -15.31
C VAL A 698 22.29 -22.95 -16.53
N SER A 699 21.98 -23.52 -17.70
CA SER A 699 21.90 -22.79 -18.98
C SER A 699 20.45 -22.62 -19.48
N THR A 700 19.58 -22.10 -18.62
CA THR A 700 18.12 -22.01 -18.88
C THR A 700 17.69 -20.75 -19.63
N TYR A 701 18.48 -19.68 -19.67
CA TYR A 701 18.14 -18.42 -20.35
C TYR A 701 18.76 -18.27 -21.75
N VAL A 702 19.42 -19.32 -22.25
CA VAL A 702 19.90 -19.39 -23.64
C VAL A 702 18.71 -19.54 -24.61
N PRO A 703 18.79 -19.03 -25.85
CA PRO A 703 17.68 -19.11 -26.80
C PRO A 703 17.35 -20.55 -27.21
N SER A 704 16.13 -20.75 -27.73
CA SER A 704 15.63 -22.08 -28.12
C SER A 704 16.54 -22.82 -29.11
N TRP A 705 17.19 -22.09 -30.04
CA TRP A 705 18.12 -22.65 -31.02
C TRP A 705 19.44 -23.15 -30.41
N VAL A 706 19.78 -22.70 -29.20
CA VAL A 706 20.86 -23.25 -28.36
C VAL A 706 20.33 -24.40 -27.51
N LYS A 707 19.16 -24.25 -26.88
CA LYS A 707 18.51 -25.27 -26.02
C LYS A 707 18.33 -26.60 -26.75
N THR A 708 17.82 -26.54 -27.97
CA THR A 708 17.33 -27.71 -28.72
C THR A 708 18.36 -28.34 -29.66
N ASN A 709 19.59 -27.82 -29.71
CA ASN A 709 20.63 -28.31 -30.60
C ASN A 709 21.87 -28.82 -29.83
N PRO A 710 21.77 -29.96 -29.13
CA PRO A 710 22.85 -30.49 -28.30
C PRO A 710 24.06 -30.99 -29.11
N ASP A 711 23.91 -31.21 -30.42
CA ASP A 711 25.04 -31.57 -31.29
C ASP A 711 25.97 -30.37 -31.52
N ARG A 712 25.41 -29.17 -31.68
CA ARG A 712 26.15 -27.91 -31.81
C ARG A 712 26.53 -27.33 -30.45
N PHE A 713 25.66 -27.49 -29.45
CA PHE A 713 25.78 -26.95 -28.10
C PHE A 713 25.74 -28.08 -27.06
N PRO A 714 26.82 -28.88 -26.95
CA PRO A 714 26.85 -30.05 -26.10
C PRO A 714 26.70 -29.69 -24.63
N ARG A 715 26.01 -30.56 -23.90
CA ARG A 715 25.77 -30.41 -22.46
C ARG A 715 26.86 -31.08 -21.63
N ALA A 716 27.12 -30.52 -20.47
CA ALA A 716 27.95 -31.14 -19.46
C ALA A 716 27.34 -32.47 -19.01
N LYS A 717 28.21 -33.40 -18.61
CA LYS A 717 27.80 -34.69 -18.03
C LYS A 717 28.36 -34.80 -16.63
N ILE A 718 27.62 -35.43 -15.73
CA ILE A 718 28.02 -35.62 -14.34
C ILE A 718 27.87 -37.08 -13.95
N ASN A 719 28.54 -37.51 -12.88
CA ASN A 719 28.31 -38.84 -12.33
C ASN A 719 26.84 -39.00 -11.92
N ASN A 720 26.24 -40.14 -12.27
CA ASN A 720 24.84 -40.39 -11.94
C ASN A 720 24.70 -40.85 -10.49
N PRO A 721 24.06 -40.07 -9.59
CA PRO A 721 23.93 -40.44 -8.18
C PRO A 721 23.07 -41.69 -7.97
N THR A 722 22.16 -42.01 -8.90
CA THR A 722 21.26 -43.18 -8.79
C THR A 722 21.79 -44.41 -9.50
N SER A 723 22.90 -44.31 -10.24
CA SER A 723 23.48 -45.43 -10.99
C SER A 723 25.00 -45.28 -11.08
N PRO A 724 25.74 -45.73 -10.03
CA PRO A 724 27.20 -45.64 -9.97
C PRO A 724 27.87 -46.22 -11.23
N GLY A 725 28.82 -45.48 -11.80
CA GLY A 725 29.52 -45.87 -13.03
C GLY A 725 28.85 -45.42 -14.35
N SER A 726 27.68 -44.78 -14.29
CA SER A 726 27.03 -44.15 -15.45
C SER A 726 27.08 -42.61 -15.36
N LEU A 727 26.99 -41.95 -16.52
CA LEU A 727 26.95 -40.49 -16.61
C LEU A 727 25.53 -39.99 -16.91
N ARG A 728 25.13 -38.92 -16.23
CA ARG A 728 23.88 -38.17 -16.47
C ARG A 728 24.18 -36.89 -17.25
N VAL A 729 23.38 -36.62 -18.28
CA VAL A 729 23.42 -35.34 -19.01
C VAL A 729 22.73 -34.26 -18.17
N THR A 730 23.30 -33.06 -18.11
CA THR A 730 22.71 -31.91 -17.40
C THR A 730 22.16 -30.88 -18.39
N GLU A 731 21.49 -29.85 -17.88
CA GLU A 731 21.06 -28.69 -18.68
C GLU A 731 22.20 -27.69 -18.94
N VAL A 732 23.36 -27.86 -18.31
CA VAL A 732 24.49 -26.92 -18.38
C VAL A 732 25.23 -27.10 -19.72
N LEU A 733 25.50 -26.01 -20.42
CA LEU A 733 26.38 -26.03 -21.59
C LEU A 733 27.80 -26.44 -21.19
N SER A 734 28.41 -27.36 -21.93
CA SER A 734 29.81 -27.69 -21.73
C SER A 734 30.68 -26.52 -22.23
N VAL A 735 31.50 -25.97 -21.33
CA VAL A 735 32.48 -24.91 -21.64
C VAL A 735 33.61 -25.37 -22.57
N PHE A 736 33.73 -26.69 -22.79
CA PHE A 736 34.79 -27.29 -23.59
C PHE A 736 34.46 -27.35 -25.09
N HIS A 737 33.29 -26.86 -25.51
CA HIS A 737 32.94 -26.72 -26.91
C HIS A 737 33.03 -25.27 -27.36
N ALA A 738 33.85 -25.01 -28.38
CA ALA A 738 34.17 -23.66 -28.84
C ALA A 738 32.94 -22.86 -29.31
N GLU A 739 31.92 -23.55 -29.84
CA GLU A 739 30.71 -22.85 -30.32
C GLU A 739 29.88 -22.28 -29.17
N SER A 740 29.92 -22.87 -27.97
CA SER A 740 29.18 -22.37 -26.80
C SER A 740 29.63 -20.94 -26.46
N VAL A 741 30.93 -20.73 -26.28
CA VAL A 741 31.49 -19.42 -25.95
C VAL A 741 31.40 -18.45 -27.12
N ALA A 742 31.60 -18.93 -28.35
CA ALA A 742 31.56 -18.08 -29.53
C ALA A 742 30.16 -17.49 -29.78
N ALA A 743 29.11 -18.27 -29.55
CA ALA A 743 27.74 -17.80 -29.68
C ALA A 743 27.37 -16.77 -28.59
N ASP A 744 27.69 -17.06 -27.32
CA ASP A 744 27.43 -16.13 -26.21
C ASP A 744 28.19 -14.81 -26.41
N ALA A 745 29.48 -14.89 -26.73
CA ALA A 745 30.33 -13.73 -26.97
C ALA A 745 29.79 -12.85 -28.13
N ARG A 746 29.28 -13.45 -29.21
CA ARG A 746 28.66 -12.69 -30.32
C ARG A 746 27.40 -11.95 -29.86
N ALA A 747 26.52 -12.62 -29.12
CA ALA A 747 25.29 -12.03 -28.60
C ALA A 747 25.57 -10.92 -27.60
N PHE A 748 26.48 -11.16 -26.65
CA PHE A 748 26.87 -10.17 -25.64
C PHE A 748 27.57 -8.96 -26.26
N ARG A 749 28.45 -9.15 -27.25
CA ARG A 749 29.04 -8.05 -28.02
C ARG A 749 27.95 -7.19 -28.67
N THR A 750 26.97 -7.80 -29.31
CA THR A 750 25.86 -7.10 -29.98
C THR A 750 25.01 -6.33 -28.98
N PHE A 751 24.70 -6.94 -27.83
CA PHE A 751 24.03 -6.27 -26.72
C PHE A 751 24.80 -5.04 -26.21
N MET A 752 26.11 -5.17 -26.00
CA MET A 752 26.95 -4.06 -25.52
C MET A 752 27.11 -2.95 -26.59
N GLU A 753 27.20 -3.29 -27.88
CA GLU A 753 27.20 -2.31 -28.98
C GLU A 753 25.88 -1.52 -29.00
N HIS A 754 24.75 -2.21 -28.86
CA HIS A 754 23.44 -1.57 -28.79
C HIS A 754 23.31 -0.65 -27.58
N LEU A 755 23.72 -1.11 -26.38
CA LEU A 755 23.72 -0.29 -25.17
C LEU A 755 24.57 0.98 -25.31
N ARG A 756 25.76 0.89 -25.92
CA ARG A 756 26.58 2.07 -26.21
C ARG A 756 25.78 3.07 -27.05
N ASP A 757 25.17 2.59 -28.13
CA ASP A 757 24.51 3.44 -29.11
C ASP A 757 23.30 4.19 -28.50
N ILE A 758 22.58 3.57 -27.54
CA ILE A 758 21.40 4.18 -26.90
C ILE A 758 21.67 4.92 -25.57
N ASP A 759 22.78 4.64 -24.89
CA ASP A 759 22.99 5.11 -23.50
C ASP A 759 24.35 5.76 -23.20
N GLN A 760 25.34 5.70 -24.10
CA GLN A 760 26.66 6.32 -23.86
C GLN A 760 26.56 7.82 -23.52
N GLY A 761 25.59 8.55 -24.09
CA GLY A 761 25.36 9.97 -23.81
C GLY A 761 24.56 10.26 -22.53
N HIS A 762 24.12 9.24 -21.80
CA HIS A 762 23.17 9.39 -20.69
C HIS A 762 23.65 8.76 -19.38
N SER A 763 24.50 7.72 -19.45
CA SER A 763 25.02 7.02 -18.28
C SER A 763 23.89 6.47 -17.39
N THR A 764 22.80 5.97 -18.00
CA THR A 764 21.68 5.37 -17.27
C THR A 764 22.09 3.99 -16.78
N VAL A 765 22.64 3.17 -17.68
CA VAL A 765 23.28 1.90 -17.37
C VAL A 765 24.69 2.21 -16.89
N ILE A 766 24.97 1.87 -15.64
CA ILE A 766 26.21 2.22 -14.96
C ILE A 766 27.18 1.04 -14.83
N MET A 767 26.68 -0.19 -14.88
CA MET A 767 27.48 -1.43 -14.91
C MET A 767 26.70 -2.55 -15.60
N VAL A 768 27.40 -3.61 -16.02
CA VAL A 768 26.78 -4.84 -16.52
C VAL A 768 27.41 -6.05 -15.82
N GLN A 769 26.56 -6.95 -15.33
CA GLN A 769 27.01 -8.26 -14.86
C GLN A 769 27.14 -9.20 -16.05
N VAL A 770 28.26 -9.92 -16.15
CA VAL A 770 28.55 -10.90 -17.20
C VAL A 770 28.25 -12.29 -16.66
N GLN A 771 27.20 -12.93 -17.19
CA GLN A 771 26.62 -14.18 -16.66
C GLN A 771 25.96 -14.00 -15.28
N ASN A 772 25.42 -15.08 -14.72
CA ASN A 772 24.90 -15.11 -13.35
C ASN A 772 25.24 -16.42 -12.65
N GLU A 773 25.93 -16.34 -11.50
CA GLU A 773 26.30 -17.49 -10.65
C GLU A 773 26.87 -18.68 -11.46
N VAL A 774 28.00 -18.44 -12.12
CA VAL A 774 28.65 -19.42 -13.02
C VAL A 774 29.14 -20.65 -12.25
N GLY A 775 28.96 -21.84 -12.83
CA GLY A 775 29.53 -23.09 -12.31
C GLY A 775 28.70 -24.31 -12.70
N LEU A 776 29.04 -25.47 -12.13
CA LEU A 776 28.37 -26.75 -12.36
C LEU A 776 27.81 -27.33 -11.06
N LEU A 777 26.51 -27.66 -11.05
CA LEU A 777 25.86 -28.34 -9.92
C LEU A 777 25.84 -29.87 -10.10
N GLY A 778 25.88 -30.58 -8.97
CA GLY A 778 25.70 -32.03 -8.88
C GLY A 778 26.97 -32.89 -9.08
N ASP A 779 28.10 -32.29 -9.44
CA ASP A 779 29.42 -32.91 -9.46
C ASP A 779 30.50 -31.81 -9.43
N SER A 780 31.73 -32.18 -9.11
CA SER A 780 32.86 -31.26 -9.04
C SER A 780 33.37 -30.81 -10.43
N ARG A 781 33.10 -31.57 -11.50
CA ARG A 781 33.42 -31.16 -12.88
C ARG A 781 32.56 -31.82 -13.95
N ASP A 782 32.65 -31.29 -15.17
CA ASP A 782 32.11 -31.94 -16.37
C ASP A 782 32.88 -33.24 -16.65
N ARG A 783 32.14 -34.35 -16.74
CA ARG A 783 32.60 -35.72 -17.03
C ARG A 783 32.39 -36.11 -18.49
N ALA A 784 31.97 -35.19 -19.36
CA ALA A 784 31.86 -35.45 -20.79
C ALA A 784 33.22 -35.81 -21.41
N ASN A 785 33.20 -36.56 -22.52
CA ASN A 785 34.43 -37.03 -23.18
C ASN A 785 35.36 -35.89 -23.63
N MET A 786 34.84 -34.69 -23.91
CA MET A 786 35.66 -33.51 -24.21
C MET A 786 36.35 -32.97 -22.96
N ALA A 787 35.61 -32.83 -21.85
CA ALA A 787 36.15 -32.38 -20.57
C ALA A 787 37.19 -33.37 -20.02
N ASN A 788 36.94 -34.68 -20.08
CA ASN A 788 37.92 -35.70 -19.68
C ASN A 788 39.21 -35.66 -20.52
N ARG A 789 39.08 -35.38 -21.82
CA ARG A 789 40.25 -35.22 -22.70
C ARG A 789 41.06 -33.99 -22.31
N GLU A 790 40.40 -32.89 -21.97
CA GLU A 790 41.07 -31.67 -21.53
C GLU A 790 41.71 -31.82 -20.15
N PHE A 791 41.02 -32.48 -19.20
CA PHE A 791 41.54 -32.77 -17.86
C PHE A 791 42.76 -33.71 -17.87
N ALA A 792 42.86 -34.59 -18.88
CA ALA A 792 44.02 -35.45 -19.09
C ALA A 792 45.21 -34.72 -19.76
N ARG A 793 44.99 -33.54 -20.35
CA ARG A 793 46.08 -32.74 -20.93
C ARG A 793 46.93 -32.10 -19.84
N PRO A 794 48.17 -31.72 -20.18
CA PRO A 794 49.01 -30.96 -19.27
C PRO A 794 48.35 -29.67 -18.77
N VAL A 795 48.58 -29.32 -17.50
CA VAL A 795 48.20 -28.01 -16.97
C VAL A 795 48.88 -26.93 -17.80
N THR A 796 48.13 -25.91 -18.21
CA THR A 796 48.61 -24.87 -19.12
C THR A 796 49.67 -23.98 -18.47
N SER A 797 50.64 -23.52 -19.27
CA SER A 797 51.76 -22.72 -18.77
C SER A 797 51.34 -21.36 -18.21
N ASP A 798 50.20 -20.81 -18.65
CA ASP A 798 49.65 -19.56 -18.12
C ASP A 798 49.12 -19.72 -16.69
N LEU A 799 48.43 -20.81 -16.37
CA LEU A 799 48.03 -21.12 -15.00
C LEU A 799 49.23 -21.41 -14.12
N ILE A 800 50.22 -22.16 -14.61
CA ILE A 800 51.46 -22.41 -13.86
C ILE A 800 52.18 -21.09 -13.55
N SER A 801 52.37 -20.24 -14.55
CA SER A 801 53.01 -18.93 -14.37
C SER A 801 52.24 -18.04 -13.39
N LEU A 802 50.91 -18.08 -13.43
CA LEU A 802 50.05 -17.38 -12.47
C LEU A 802 50.27 -17.90 -11.04
N LEU A 803 50.30 -19.21 -10.85
CA LEU A 803 50.48 -19.82 -9.53
C LEU A 803 51.89 -19.61 -8.99
N GLU A 804 52.90 -19.53 -9.85
CA GLU A 804 54.27 -19.17 -9.48
C GLU A 804 54.39 -17.70 -9.03
N THR A 805 53.73 -16.79 -9.76
CA THR A 805 53.77 -15.34 -9.48
C THR A 805 52.95 -14.93 -8.25
N GLN A 806 51.88 -15.66 -7.92
CA GLN A 806 51.05 -15.39 -6.73
C GLN A 806 51.35 -16.27 -5.52
N GLY A 807 52.41 -17.09 -5.58
CA GLY A 807 52.66 -18.21 -4.67
C GLY A 807 52.49 -17.95 -3.17
N ASP A 808 52.85 -16.78 -2.67
CA ASP A 808 52.78 -16.44 -1.24
C ASP A 808 51.41 -15.87 -0.80
N HIS A 809 50.54 -15.52 -1.75
CA HIS A 809 49.22 -14.93 -1.51
C HIS A 809 48.05 -15.88 -1.76
N LEU A 810 48.32 -17.10 -2.27
CA LEU A 810 47.30 -18.11 -2.53
C LEU A 810 46.75 -18.70 -1.23
N PRO A 811 45.52 -19.26 -1.23
CA PRO A 811 45.00 -20.01 -0.08
C PRO A 811 45.90 -21.19 0.33
N ASP A 812 45.98 -21.50 1.63
CA ASP A 812 46.86 -22.54 2.21
C ASP A 812 46.74 -23.92 1.54
N THR A 813 45.57 -24.25 0.99
CA THR A 813 45.33 -25.49 0.23
C THR A 813 46.07 -25.50 -1.11
N LEU A 814 45.98 -24.41 -1.87
CA LEU A 814 46.69 -24.22 -3.14
C LEU A 814 48.20 -24.10 -2.91
N GLN A 815 48.64 -23.42 -1.86
CA GLN A 815 50.05 -23.33 -1.50
C GLN A 815 50.66 -24.71 -1.19
N ARG A 816 49.95 -25.57 -0.44
CA ARG A 816 50.40 -26.93 -0.14
C ARG A 816 50.56 -27.79 -1.39
N HIS A 817 49.63 -27.70 -2.34
CA HIS A 817 49.73 -28.42 -3.62
C HIS A 817 50.83 -27.85 -4.52
N LEU A 818 51.05 -26.54 -4.50
CA LEU A 818 52.15 -25.90 -5.21
C LEU A 818 53.53 -26.27 -4.63
N ALA A 819 53.64 -26.44 -3.32
CA ALA A 819 54.88 -26.92 -2.71
C ALA A 819 55.22 -28.35 -3.17
N LEU A 820 54.21 -29.23 -3.31
CA LEU A 820 54.37 -30.56 -3.90
C LEU A 820 54.83 -30.47 -5.36
N TRP A 821 54.21 -29.58 -6.16
CA TRP A 821 54.60 -29.35 -7.54
C TRP A 821 56.03 -28.81 -7.69
N ARG A 822 56.41 -27.79 -6.90
CA ARG A 822 57.77 -27.23 -6.86
C ARG A 822 58.83 -28.28 -6.49
N GLY A 823 58.47 -29.24 -5.63
CA GLY A 823 59.32 -30.40 -5.29
C GLY A 823 59.49 -31.41 -6.42
N MET A 824 58.65 -31.37 -7.45
CA MET A 824 58.64 -32.29 -8.59
C MET A 824 59.14 -31.66 -9.91
N CYS A 825 59.74 -30.46 -9.85
CA CYS A 825 60.18 -29.53 -10.93
C CYS A 825 61.06 -30.05 -12.09
N SER A 826 61.12 -31.36 -12.38
CA SER A 826 61.96 -31.92 -13.46
C SER A 826 61.20 -32.51 -14.64
N GLN A 827 59.86 -32.42 -14.71
CA GLN A 827 59.08 -33.02 -15.81
C GLN A 827 57.98 -32.10 -16.34
N GLU A 828 58.19 -31.58 -17.56
CA GLU A 828 57.15 -30.97 -18.41
C GLU A 828 56.07 -32.00 -18.77
N ASN A 829 54.86 -31.56 -19.14
CA ASN A 829 53.71 -32.40 -19.57
C ASN A 829 53.03 -33.29 -18.50
N ARG A 830 52.53 -32.69 -17.41
CA ARG A 830 51.75 -33.42 -16.39
C ARG A 830 50.29 -33.00 -16.34
N SER A 831 49.40 -33.99 -16.31
CA SER A 831 47.95 -33.80 -16.18
C SER A 831 47.56 -33.09 -14.90
N TRP A 832 46.33 -32.60 -14.82
CA TRP A 832 45.79 -31.90 -13.65
C TRP A 832 45.93 -32.70 -12.34
N GLU A 833 45.61 -34.00 -12.36
CA GLU A 833 45.79 -34.88 -11.18
C GLU A 833 47.26 -35.11 -10.82
N ALA A 834 48.17 -35.12 -11.81
CA ALA A 834 49.59 -35.30 -11.55
C ALA A 834 50.25 -34.05 -10.93
N VAL A 835 49.63 -32.87 -11.08
CA VAL A 835 50.09 -31.59 -10.51
C VAL A 835 49.44 -31.31 -9.17
N PHE A 836 48.11 -31.46 -9.06
CA PHE A 836 47.34 -31.05 -7.88
C PHE A 836 46.83 -32.22 -7.04
N GLY A 837 47.05 -33.47 -7.47
CA GLY A 837 46.52 -34.67 -6.83
C GLY A 837 45.08 -34.98 -7.25
N PRO A 838 44.61 -36.23 -7.10
CA PRO A 838 43.22 -36.60 -7.36
C PRO A 838 42.33 -36.12 -6.20
N SER A 839 41.52 -35.08 -6.44
CA SER A 839 40.57 -34.54 -5.45
C SER A 839 39.43 -33.78 -6.12
N SER A 840 38.30 -33.60 -5.42
CA SER A 840 37.21 -32.74 -5.91
C SER A 840 37.62 -31.27 -5.99
N GLN A 841 38.60 -30.84 -5.20
CA GLN A 841 39.18 -29.50 -5.27
C GLN A 841 40.05 -29.32 -6.52
N THR A 842 40.72 -30.37 -6.98
CA THR A 842 41.43 -30.38 -8.28
C THR A 842 40.44 -30.30 -9.44
N ASP A 843 39.36 -31.07 -9.37
CA ASP A 843 38.26 -31.03 -10.34
C ASP A 843 37.65 -29.61 -10.41
N GLU A 844 37.41 -28.98 -9.25
CA GLU A 844 36.89 -27.62 -9.15
C GLU A 844 37.88 -26.57 -9.70
N LEU A 845 39.16 -26.65 -9.34
CA LEU A 845 40.21 -25.76 -9.84
C LEU A 845 40.29 -25.79 -11.37
N PHE A 846 40.18 -26.99 -11.95
CA PHE A 846 40.09 -27.18 -13.40
C PHE A 846 38.86 -26.48 -13.98
N MET A 847 37.68 -26.67 -13.38
CA MET A 847 36.47 -25.99 -13.83
C MET A 847 36.57 -24.47 -13.69
N ALA A 848 37.12 -23.96 -12.57
CA ALA A 848 37.32 -22.54 -12.32
C ALA A 848 38.21 -21.89 -13.39
N TYR A 849 39.32 -22.54 -13.76
CA TYR A 849 40.16 -22.08 -14.85
C TYR A 849 39.39 -21.94 -16.17
N HIS A 850 38.62 -22.97 -16.55
CA HIS A 850 37.91 -22.96 -17.82
C HIS A 850 36.67 -22.05 -17.84
N TYR A 851 35.93 -21.94 -16.73
CA TYR A 851 34.85 -20.97 -16.61
C TYR A 851 35.39 -19.53 -16.63
N ALA A 852 36.51 -19.25 -15.95
CA ALA A 852 37.15 -17.94 -16.00
C ALA A 852 37.56 -17.56 -17.43
N LYS A 853 38.17 -18.48 -18.19
CA LYS A 853 38.51 -18.25 -19.61
C LYS A 853 37.28 -18.05 -20.50
N TYR A 854 36.18 -18.74 -20.21
CA TYR A 854 34.91 -18.56 -20.91
C TYR A 854 34.37 -17.15 -20.68
N VAL A 855 34.24 -16.77 -19.41
CA VAL A 855 33.71 -15.45 -19.01
C VAL A 855 34.62 -14.33 -19.51
N GLU A 856 35.94 -14.51 -19.48
CA GLU A 856 36.89 -13.52 -20.03
C GLU A 856 36.67 -13.30 -21.52
N GLN A 857 36.41 -14.33 -22.33
CA GLN A 857 36.13 -14.15 -23.75
C GLN A 857 34.86 -13.33 -23.99
N VAL A 858 33.81 -13.58 -23.21
CA VAL A 858 32.55 -12.81 -23.27
C VAL A 858 32.78 -11.37 -22.77
N ALA A 859 33.42 -11.20 -21.62
CA ALA A 859 33.73 -9.90 -21.04
C ALA A 859 34.63 -9.07 -21.97
N PHE A 860 35.66 -9.66 -22.57
CA PHE A 860 36.60 -8.99 -23.48
C PHE A 860 35.89 -8.36 -24.69
N VAL A 861 35.01 -9.12 -25.35
CA VAL A 861 34.30 -8.60 -26.53
C VAL A 861 33.26 -7.54 -26.14
N GLY A 862 32.61 -7.68 -24.98
CA GLY A 862 31.67 -6.69 -24.47
C GLY A 862 32.36 -5.39 -24.03
N LYS A 863 33.45 -5.50 -23.28
CA LYS A 863 34.28 -4.37 -22.83
C LYS A 863 34.87 -3.60 -24.01
N SER A 864 35.28 -4.32 -25.06
CA SER A 864 35.75 -3.74 -26.32
C SER A 864 34.66 -2.99 -27.08
N ALA A 865 33.40 -3.43 -26.97
CA ALA A 865 32.26 -2.78 -27.60
C ALA A 865 31.80 -1.52 -26.85
N TYR A 866 31.72 -1.60 -25.51
CA TYR A 866 31.33 -0.49 -24.63
C TYR A 866 32.08 -0.61 -23.28
N PRO A 867 33.01 0.31 -22.97
CA PRO A 867 33.94 0.15 -21.84
C PRO A 867 33.33 0.57 -20.48
N ILE A 868 32.06 0.28 -20.23
CA ILE A 868 31.44 0.43 -18.89
C ILE A 868 31.97 -0.64 -17.93
N PRO A 869 31.84 -0.48 -16.60
CA PRO A 869 32.28 -1.47 -15.64
C PRO A 869 31.52 -2.79 -15.83
N LEU A 870 32.27 -3.89 -15.86
CA LEU A 870 31.80 -5.27 -15.96
C LEU A 870 32.20 -6.04 -14.71
N PHE A 871 31.31 -6.90 -14.22
CA PHE A 871 31.61 -7.80 -13.10
C PHE A 871 30.88 -9.13 -13.28
N THR A 872 31.18 -10.12 -12.44
CA THR A 872 30.35 -11.35 -12.31
C THR A 872 30.00 -11.55 -10.84
N ASN A 873 28.81 -12.09 -10.57
CA ASN A 873 28.40 -12.50 -9.23
C ASN A 873 28.75 -13.97 -8.95
N VAL A 874 28.62 -14.37 -7.68
CA VAL A 874 29.13 -15.64 -7.17
C VAL A 874 28.19 -16.19 -6.09
N TRP A 875 27.56 -17.32 -6.39
CA TRP A 875 26.93 -18.19 -5.41
C TRP A 875 28.00 -18.75 -4.47
N GLN A 876 27.99 -18.30 -3.22
CA GLN A 876 29.00 -18.71 -2.23
C GLN A 876 28.85 -20.17 -1.77
N ASN A 877 29.99 -20.77 -1.42
CA ASN A 877 30.02 -22.03 -0.68
C ASN A 877 29.66 -21.79 0.80
N TYR A 878 29.10 -22.81 1.46
CA TYR A 878 28.75 -22.77 2.87
C TYR A 878 29.92 -23.27 3.73
N ALA A 879 30.48 -22.41 4.58
CA ALA A 879 31.43 -22.77 5.63
C ALA A 879 30.72 -22.60 6.99
N GLY A 880 30.72 -23.64 7.83
CA GLY A 880 29.72 -23.83 8.90
C GLY A 880 29.76 -22.96 10.17
N GLU A 881 28.94 -23.42 11.12
CA GLU A 881 28.71 -23.11 12.56
C GLU A 881 27.83 -21.93 13.02
N ASP A 882 27.56 -20.88 12.24
CA ASP A 882 26.67 -19.79 12.71
C ASP A 882 25.18 -20.01 12.39
N THR A 883 24.60 -21.07 12.97
CA THR A 883 23.15 -21.16 13.15
C THR A 883 22.75 -20.52 14.47
N GLY A 884 22.69 -19.19 14.50
CA GLY A 884 21.82 -18.49 15.44
C GLY A 884 20.37 -18.88 15.12
N SER A 885 19.85 -19.85 15.87
CA SER A 885 18.47 -20.37 15.88
C SER A 885 17.74 -20.44 14.52
N SER A 886 17.69 -21.65 13.94
CA SER A 886 16.68 -22.20 12.98
C SER A 886 17.15 -22.67 11.60
N SER A 887 18.43 -22.57 11.22
CA SER A 887 18.88 -22.90 9.86
C SER A 887 19.41 -24.33 9.62
N SER A 888 19.16 -25.30 10.50
CA SER A 888 19.50 -26.72 10.27
C SER A 888 18.53 -27.49 9.36
N ALA A 889 17.57 -26.80 8.73
CA ALA A 889 16.50 -27.43 7.93
C ALA A 889 16.56 -27.12 6.43
N LEU A 890 17.52 -26.32 5.94
CA LEU A 890 17.60 -25.98 4.51
C LEU A 890 18.31 -27.10 3.72
N PRO A 891 17.75 -27.56 2.59
CA PRO A 891 18.42 -28.54 1.73
C PRO A 891 19.80 -28.01 1.27
N VAL A 892 20.80 -28.90 1.22
CA VAL A 892 22.16 -28.61 0.69
C VAL A 892 22.11 -27.86 -0.64
N VAL A 893 21.14 -28.22 -1.49
CA VAL A 893 20.88 -27.61 -2.82
C VAL A 893 20.53 -26.13 -2.76
N ALA A 894 19.92 -25.64 -1.68
CA ALA A 894 19.55 -24.23 -1.51
C ALA A 894 20.60 -23.45 -0.71
N GLY A 895 21.35 -24.12 0.16
CA GLY A 895 22.38 -23.49 1.01
C GLY A 895 23.77 -23.45 0.39
N GLY A 896 23.99 -24.07 -0.78
CA GLY A 896 25.29 -24.18 -1.43
C GLY A 896 26.20 -25.27 -0.85
N GLY A 897 25.97 -25.75 0.38
CA GLY A 897 26.77 -26.85 0.97
C GLY A 897 28.28 -26.60 1.02
N GLY A 898 29.05 -27.60 1.44
CA GLY A 898 30.49 -27.47 1.67
C GLY A 898 31.37 -28.03 0.55
N SER A 899 30.83 -28.85 -0.35
CA SER A 899 31.61 -29.56 -1.37
C SER A 899 31.35 -29.02 -2.77
N PRO A 900 32.35 -29.03 -3.68
CA PRO A 900 32.12 -28.62 -5.07
C PRO A 900 31.03 -29.48 -5.73
N GLY A 901 30.02 -28.81 -6.30
CA GLY A 901 28.82 -29.44 -6.84
C GLY A 901 27.60 -29.34 -5.92
N ASP A 902 27.78 -29.08 -4.61
CA ASP A 902 26.71 -28.60 -3.73
C ASP A 902 26.37 -27.14 -4.04
N TYR A 903 27.42 -26.34 -4.30
CA TYR A 903 27.40 -25.02 -4.92
C TYR A 903 27.93 -25.14 -6.37
N PRO A 904 27.70 -24.15 -7.25
CA PRO A 904 28.16 -24.20 -8.64
C PRO A 904 29.69 -24.36 -8.72
N SER A 905 30.16 -25.59 -8.91
CA SER A 905 31.60 -25.92 -8.95
C SER A 905 32.28 -25.16 -10.08
N GLY A 906 33.40 -24.54 -9.75
CA GLY A 906 34.17 -23.70 -10.65
C GLY A 906 33.76 -22.22 -10.63
N GLY A 907 32.69 -21.83 -9.93
CA GLY A 907 32.39 -20.41 -9.68
C GLY A 907 33.51 -19.71 -8.89
N ALA A 908 33.52 -18.37 -8.88
CA ALA A 908 34.61 -17.57 -8.29
C ALA A 908 34.55 -17.45 -6.76
N VAL A 909 34.29 -18.57 -6.07
CA VAL A 909 34.25 -18.65 -4.60
C VAL A 909 35.63 -18.31 -4.00
N SER A 910 35.64 -17.98 -2.71
CA SER A 910 36.79 -17.32 -2.05
C SER A 910 38.13 -18.07 -2.21
N HIS A 911 38.15 -19.40 -2.24
CA HIS A 911 39.40 -20.18 -2.39
C HIS A 911 39.91 -20.30 -3.83
N VAL A 912 39.14 -19.88 -4.84
CA VAL A 912 39.60 -19.78 -6.25
C VAL A 912 39.48 -18.36 -6.81
N LEU A 913 39.13 -17.38 -5.98
CA LEU A 913 38.88 -15.99 -6.36
C LEU A 913 40.09 -15.35 -7.06
N ASP A 914 41.30 -15.54 -6.54
CA ASP A 914 42.51 -14.92 -7.12
C ASP A 914 42.83 -15.46 -8.53
N ILE A 915 42.50 -16.72 -8.78
CA ILE A 915 42.65 -17.36 -10.09
C ILE A 915 41.69 -16.73 -11.08
N TRP A 916 40.41 -16.62 -10.70
CA TRP A 916 39.41 -15.95 -11.52
C TRP A 916 39.82 -14.53 -11.87
N ARG A 917 40.27 -13.74 -10.90
CA ARG A 917 40.67 -12.35 -11.13
C ARG A 917 41.83 -12.19 -12.08
N ALA A 918 42.83 -13.06 -11.98
CA ALA A 918 43.97 -13.01 -12.89
C ALA A 918 43.62 -13.48 -14.31
N LEU A 919 42.64 -14.37 -14.44
CA LEU A 919 42.21 -14.92 -15.73
C LEU A 919 41.10 -14.11 -16.40
N THR A 920 40.50 -13.15 -15.69
CA THR A 920 39.41 -12.29 -16.20
C THR A 920 39.77 -10.79 -16.18
N PRO A 921 40.88 -10.36 -16.82
CA PRO A 921 41.30 -8.95 -16.80
C PRO A 921 40.29 -7.98 -17.42
N SER A 922 39.33 -8.46 -18.21
CA SER A 922 38.26 -7.62 -18.78
C SER A 922 37.09 -7.38 -17.80
N LEU A 923 37.02 -8.13 -16.70
CA LEU A 923 36.14 -7.81 -15.57
C LEU A 923 36.84 -6.83 -14.63
N ASP A 924 36.11 -5.81 -14.16
CA ASP A 924 36.66 -4.81 -13.25
C ASP A 924 36.76 -5.32 -11.80
N PHE A 925 35.88 -6.24 -11.41
CA PHE A 925 35.82 -6.90 -10.10
C PHE A 925 34.91 -8.13 -10.12
N ILE A 926 34.91 -8.88 -9.00
CA ILE A 926 34.07 -10.06 -8.77
C ILE A 926 33.26 -9.85 -7.49
N SER A 927 31.97 -10.18 -7.54
CA SER A 927 30.99 -9.87 -6.50
C SER A 927 30.44 -11.10 -5.79
N PRO A 928 30.30 -11.08 -4.45
CA PRO A 928 29.65 -12.17 -3.71
C PRO A 928 28.13 -11.97 -3.53
N ASP A 929 27.37 -13.06 -3.67
CA ASP A 929 25.95 -13.12 -3.28
C ASP A 929 25.84 -13.63 -1.84
N ILE A 930 25.36 -12.80 -0.90
CA ILE A 930 25.47 -13.06 0.54
C ILE A 930 24.09 -13.25 1.17
N TYR A 931 23.63 -14.50 1.21
CA TYR A 931 22.34 -14.86 1.81
C TYR A 931 22.44 -15.50 3.20
N LEU A 932 23.38 -16.44 3.36
CA LEU A 932 23.42 -17.34 4.53
C LEU A 932 24.81 -17.40 5.20
N ASN A 933 25.81 -16.74 4.62
CA ASN A 933 27.19 -16.77 5.10
C ASN A 933 27.43 -15.74 6.21
N ASP A 934 28.56 -15.87 6.93
CA ASP A 934 29.10 -14.80 7.75
C ASP A 934 29.38 -13.58 6.86
N TYR A 935 28.53 -12.56 7.05
CA TYR A 935 28.47 -11.41 6.17
C TYR A 935 29.75 -10.56 6.22
N PRO A 936 30.27 -10.13 7.40
CA PRO A 936 31.60 -9.52 7.49
C PRO A 936 32.75 -10.36 6.94
N ALA A 937 32.76 -11.68 7.18
CA ALA A 937 33.84 -12.54 6.69
C ALA A 937 33.89 -12.56 5.16
N VAL A 938 32.74 -12.73 4.50
CA VAL A 938 32.66 -12.70 3.03
C VAL A 938 33.00 -11.31 2.50
N CYS A 939 32.48 -10.23 3.09
CA CYS A 939 32.87 -8.86 2.71
C CYS A 939 34.39 -8.66 2.79
N SER A 940 35.03 -9.18 3.83
CA SER A 940 36.49 -9.13 3.99
C SER A 940 37.22 -9.91 2.91
N GLN A 941 36.75 -11.11 2.55
CA GLN A 941 37.37 -11.95 1.51
C GLN A 941 37.31 -11.28 0.13
N TYR A 942 36.21 -10.59 -0.20
CA TYR A 942 36.03 -9.97 -1.51
C TYR A 942 36.56 -8.52 -1.59
N SER A 943 36.73 -7.82 -0.47
CA SER A 943 37.33 -6.47 -0.45
C SER A 943 38.86 -6.45 -0.35
N ARG A 944 39.49 -7.49 0.24
CA ARG A 944 40.92 -7.49 0.58
C ARG A 944 41.91 -7.81 -0.55
N PRO A 945 41.64 -8.68 -1.54
CA PRO A 945 42.69 -8.99 -2.50
C PRO A 945 42.82 -7.82 -3.51
N ASN A 946 44.02 -7.22 -3.62
CA ASN A 946 44.41 -6.19 -4.60
C ASN A 946 43.48 -4.96 -4.75
N ASN A 947 42.84 -4.49 -3.68
CA ASN A 947 41.98 -3.29 -3.67
C ASN A 947 40.85 -3.31 -4.74
N GLN A 948 40.22 -4.47 -5.01
CA GLN A 948 39.00 -4.44 -5.83
C GLN A 948 37.86 -3.71 -5.09
N PRO A 949 36.92 -3.07 -5.82
CA PRO A 949 35.68 -2.59 -5.22
C PRO A 949 34.86 -3.77 -4.69
N LEU A 950 34.21 -3.57 -3.54
CA LEU A 950 33.24 -4.51 -3.01
C LEU A 950 31.83 -4.10 -3.44
N PHE A 951 31.12 -4.99 -4.11
CA PHE A 951 29.71 -4.83 -4.44
C PHE A 951 28.97 -6.12 -4.10
N ILE A 952 27.91 -6.04 -3.30
CA ILE A 952 27.02 -7.17 -2.96
C ILE A 952 25.76 -7.04 -3.84
N PRO A 953 25.68 -7.68 -5.01
CA PRO A 953 24.54 -7.56 -5.93
C PRO A 953 23.30 -8.29 -5.41
N GLU A 954 23.49 -9.36 -4.63
CA GLU A 954 22.40 -10.12 -4.02
C GLU A 954 22.60 -10.37 -2.52
N GLN A 955 21.54 -10.17 -1.74
CA GLN A 955 21.45 -10.54 -0.32
C GLN A 955 20.00 -10.62 0.14
N ARG A 956 19.80 -11.00 1.40
CA ARG A 956 18.49 -10.97 2.07
C ARG A 956 17.86 -9.57 2.02
N ARG A 957 16.54 -9.55 1.85
CA ARG A 957 15.70 -8.33 1.79
C ARG A 957 14.99 -7.97 3.10
N ASP A 958 15.23 -8.71 4.18
CA ASP A 958 14.62 -8.51 5.50
C ASP A 958 15.51 -7.66 6.42
N GLU A 959 15.04 -7.42 7.64
CA GLU A 959 15.71 -6.57 8.64
C GLU A 959 17.14 -7.04 8.94
N TYR A 960 17.34 -8.36 8.98
CA TYR A 960 18.63 -8.99 9.19
C TYR A 960 19.64 -8.58 8.09
N GLY A 961 19.22 -8.59 6.83
CA GLY A 961 20.03 -8.12 5.69
C GLY A 961 20.21 -6.61 5.68
N ALA A 962 19.16 -5.85 6.00
CA ALA A 962 19.19 -4.38 6.00
C ALA A 962 20.19 -3.80 7.00
N ARG A 963 20.32 -4.39 8.20
CA ARG A 963 21.31 -3.94 9.21
C ARG A 963 22.76 -4.17 8.78
N ARG A 964 23.03 -5.25 8.04
CA ARG A 964 24.40 -5.65 7.64
C ARG A 964 25.04 -4.73 6.61
N ILE A 965 24.24 -4.01 5.82
CA ILE A 965 24.78 -3.08 4.80
C ILE A 965 25.66 -1.99 5.43
N TRP A 966 25.41 -1.61 6.69
CA TRP A 966 26.18 -0.59 7.39
C TRP A 966 27.63 -1.03 7.59
N ALA A 967 27.87 -2.30 7.89
CA ALA A 967 29.22 -2.87 7.92
C ALA A 967 29.84 -2.92 6.51
N ALA A 968 29.07 -3.27 5.47
CA ALA A 968 29.57 -3.28 4.09
C ALA A 968 30.08 -1.90 3.64
N TYR A 969 29.26 -0.85 3.80
CA TYR A 969 29.66 0.52 3.44
C TYR A 969 30.75 1.06 4.36
N GLY A 970 30.61 0.85 5.68
CA GLY A 970 31.43 1.51 6.69
C GLY A 970 32.78 0.87 6.95
N ARG A 971 32.88 -0.46 6.91
CA ARG A 971 34.11 -1.20 7.21
C ARG A 971 34.85 -1.65 5.95
N PHE A 972 34.11 -1.95 4.88
CA PHE A 972 34.66 -2.56 3.67
C PHE A 972 34.56 -1.65 2.43
N ASN A 973 34.14 -0.40 2.60
CA ASN A 973 34.02 0.59 1.52
C ASN A 973 33.20 0.08 0.32
N ALA A 974 32.14 -0.67 0.57
CA ALA A 974 31.30 -1.18 -0.50
C ALA A 974 30.77 -0.05 -1.39
N ILE A 975 30.75 -0.26 -2.70
CA ILE A 975 30.14 0.66 -3.66
C ILE A 975 28.61 0.48 -3.71
N GLY A 976 28.11 -0.67 -3.23
CA GLY A 976 26.69 -0.99 -3.11
C GLY A 976 26.43 -2.31 -2.38
N ALA A 977 25.23 -2.47 -1.82
CA ALA A 977 24.73 -3.73 -1.28
C ALA A 977 23.23 -3.83 -1.55
N SER A 978 22.77 -4.84 -2.28
CA SER A 978 21.47 -4.90 -2.97
C SER A 978 20.59 -6.06 -2.47
N PRO A 979 19.39 -5.79 -1.93
CA PRO A 979 18.44 -6.85 -1.62
C PRO A 979 17.85 -7.46 -2.89
N PHE A 980 17.71 -8.78 -2.92
CA PHE A 980 17.09 -9.50 -4.03
C PHE A 980 15.56 -9.54 -3.96
N GLY A 981 14.90 -9.43 -5.11
CA GLY A 981 13.45 -9.55 -5.27
C GLY A 981 12.68 -8.40 -4.63
N ILE A 982 13.20 -7.18 -4.67
CA ILE A 982 12.64 -6.02 -3.97
C ILE A 982 11.26 -5.60 -4.51
N ASP A 983 11.00 -5.88 -5.79
CA ASP A 983 9.79 -5.51 -6.53
C ASP A 983 8.52 -6.23 -6.06
N THR A 984 8.66 -7.26 -5.24
CA THR A 984 7.52 -7.96 -4.61
C THR A 984 7.15 -7.40 -3.24
N LEU A 985 7.86 -6.39 -2.73
CA LEU A 985 7.54 -5.71 -1.48
C LEU A 985 7.04 -4.31 -1.77
N SER A 986 6.09 -3.83 -0.97
CA SER A 986 5.81 -2.40 -0.94
C SER A 986 6.93 -1.66 -0.19
N PRO A 987 7.19 -0.37 -0.49
CA PRO A 987 8.20 0.41 0.22
C PRO A 987 7.99 0.45 1.74
N SER A 988 6.75 0.41 2.23
CA SER A 988 6.45 0.37 3.67
C SER A 988 6.78 -0.96 4.35
N GLU A 989 6.78 -2.07 3.60
CA GLU A 989 7.16 -3.40 4.10
C GLU A 989 8.66 -3.66 3.99
N SER A 990 9.35 -2.94 3.10
CA SER A 990 10.77 -3.10 2.87
C SER A 990 11.60 -2.38 3.94
N PRO A 991 12.39 -3.10 4.75
CA PRO A 991 13.25 -2.46 5.75
C PRO A 991 14.35 -1.60 5.11
N PHE A 992 14.73 -1.92 3.87
CA PHE A 992 15.69 -1.14 3.10
C PHE A 992 15.24 0.29 2.83
N THR A 993 13.93 0.57 2.80
CA THR A 993 13.41 1.94 2.61
C THR A 993 13.95 2.89 3.67
N ASN A 994 13.96 2.47 4.93
CA ASN A 994 14.45 3.29 6.04
C ASN A 994 15.98 3.38 6.05
N HIS A 995 16.65 2.26 5.78
CA HIS A 995 18.12 2.20 5.76
C HIS A 995 18.70 3.04 4.61
N TYR A 996 18.15 2.92 3.40
CA TYR A 996 18.55 3.73 2.26
C TYR A 996 18.12 5.18 2.37
N SER A 997 16.99 5.47 3.01
CA SER A 997 16.64 6.85 3.35
C SER A 997 17.72 7.50 4.21
N LEU A 998 18.18 6.82 5.28
CA LEU A 998 19.25 7.35 6.13
C LEU A 998 20.58 7.44 5.38
N LEU A 999 20.97 6.39 4.63
CA LEU A 999 22.19 6.37 3.84
C LEU A 999 22.18 7.47 2.75
N SER A 1000 21.02 7.81 2.19
CA SER A 1000 20.88 8.87 1.20
C SER A 1000 21.33 10.22 1.74
N LYS A 1001 20.95 10.53 2.97
CA LYS A 1001 21.26 11.79 3.65
C LYS A 1001 22.75 11.95 3.93
N VAL A 1002 23.44 10.84 4.22
CA VAL A 1002 24.87 10.86 4.60
C VAL A 1002 25.83 10.43 3.49
N SER A 1003 25.32 10.18 2.28
CA SER A 1003 26.09 9.62 1.16
C SER A 1003 27.36 10.41 0.81
N SER A 1004 27.31 11.74 0.84
CA SER A 1004 28.47 12.60 0.58
C SER A 1004 29.58 12.47 1.64
N HIS A 1005 29.22 12.23 2.90
CA HIS A 1005 30.17 11.97 3.99
C HIS A 1005 30.79 10.57 3.86
N VAL A 1006 29.99 9.56 3.51
CA VAL A 1006 30.46 8.20 3.24
C VAL A 1006 31.46 8.20 2.08
N LEU A 1007 31.14 8.86 0.96
CA LEU A 1007 32.03 8.96 -0.20
C LEU A 1007 33.34 9.70 0.11
N LYS A 1008 33.32 10.73 0.95
CA LYS A 1008 34.55 11.40 1.42
C LYS A 1008 35.38 10.48 2.32
N ALA A 1009 34.73 9.76 3.23
CA ALA A 1009 35.38 8.84 4.16
C ALA A 1009 36.04 7.65 3.45
N GLN A 1010 35.42 7.12 2.39
CA GLN A 1010 35.99 6.06 1.54
C GLN A 1010 37.33 6.46 0.89
N ARG A 1011 37.64 7.76 0.77
CA ARG A 1011 38.94 8.26 0.29
C ARG A 1011 39.98 8.44 1.40
N THR A 1012 39.57 8.36 2.66
CA THR A 1012 40.42 8.57 3.84
C THR A 1012 40.47 7.28 4.66
N PRO A 1013 41.47 6.41 4.46
CA PRO A 1013 41.56 5.12 5.14
C PRO A 1013 41.44 5.25 6.66
N GLY A 1014 40.66 4.37 7.28
CA GLY A 1014 40.44 4.36 8.73
C GLY A 1014 39.58 5.51 9.26
N SER A 1015 39.00 6.36 8.40
CA SER A 1015 38.13 7.46 8.85
C SER A 1015 36.67 7.06 9.10
N MET A 1016 36.29 5.81 8.84
CA MET A 1016 34.92 5.34 9.02
C MET A 1016 34.92 3.89 9.52
N VAL A 1017 33.95 3.58 10.37
CA VAL A 1017 33.64 2.21 10.79
C VAL A 1017 32.13 2.04 10.74
N GLY A 1018 31.68 0.92 10.19
CA GLY A 1018 30.28 0.52 10.18
C GLY A 1018 30.07 -0.77 10.97
N PHE A 1019 28.90 -0.89 11.57
CA PHE A 1019 28.57 -1.96 12.50
C PHE A 1019 27.07 -2.25 12.52
N PHE A 1020 26.72 -3.39 13.11
CA PHE A 1020 25.36 -3.80 13.41
C PHE A 1020 25.33 -4.62 14.70
N PHE A 1021 24.18 -4.62 15.36
CA PHE A 1021 23.86 -5.42 16.54
C PHE A 1021 22.53 -6.14 16.25
N ASP A 1022 22.54 -7.47 16.24
CA ASP A 1022 21.33 -8.26 16.03
C ASP A 1022 20.47 -8.31 17.30
N GLU A 1023 19.39 -9.06 17.29
CA GLU A 1023 18.51 -9.27 18.44
C GLU A 1023 19.31 -9.71 19.68
N PHE A 1024 19.04 -9.07 20.81
CA PHE A 1024 19.74 -9.34 22.05
C PHE A 1024 19.34 -10.71 22.61
N SER A 1025 20.33 -11.52 22.98
CA SER A 1025 20.19 -12.72 23.81
C SER A 1025 21.20 -12.70 24.94
N THR A 1026 21.12 -13.63 25.90
CA THR A 1026 22.12 -13.78 26.97
C THR A 1026 22.92 -15.06 26.76
N PRO A 1027 24.26 -15.00 26.56
CA PRO A 1027 25.08 -13.78 26.40
C PRO A 1027 24.77 -13.00 25.11
N ASP A 1028 25.14 -11.71 25.06
CA ASP A 1028 24.94 -10.87 23.86
C ASP A 1028 25.67 -11.51 22.67
N PRO A 1029 24.98 -11.81 21.57
CA PRO A 1029 25.61 -12.43 20.41
C PRO A 1029 26.49 -11.45 19.63
N SER A 1030 26.38 -10.14 19.88
CA SER A 1030 27.12 -9.11 19.15
C SER A 1030 28.22 -8.47 20.04
N PRO A 1031 29.51 -8.73 19.78
CA PRO A 1031 30.59 -8.15 20.57
C PRO A 1031 30.79 -6.65 20.29
N PRO A 1032 31.39 -5.89 21.22
CA PRO A 1032 31.81 -4.51 20.99
C PRO A 1032 32.69 -4.35 19.74
N VAL A 1033 32.47 -3.27 18.99
CA VAL A 1033 33.31 -2.89 17.86
C VAL A 1033 34.30 -1.83 18.31
N VAL A 1034 35.60 -2.13 18.20
CA VAL A 1034 36.68 -1.20 18.53
C VAL A 1034 37.34 -0.70 17.25
N ALA A 1035 37.55 0.61 17.14
CA ALA A 1035 38.22 1.24 16.01
C ALA A 1035 39.13 2.38 16.46
N ALA A 1036 40.28 2.53 15.81
CA ALA A 1036 41.17 3.67 16.00
C ALA A 1036 40.99 4.67 14.85
N MET A 1037 40.75 5.94 15.17
CA MET A 1037 40.56 7.02 14.21
C MET A 1037 41.26 8.29 14.70
N GLY A 1038 42.32 8.71 14.00
CA GLY A 1038 43.18 9.80 14.48
C GLY A 1038 43.86 9.43 15.79
N GLU A 1039 43.81 10.33 16.78
CA GLU A 1039 44.37 10.13 18.13
C GLU A 1039 43.40 9.45 19.10
N TRP A 1040 42.28 8.90 18.59
CA TRP A 1040 41.19 8.37 19.39
C TRP A 1040 40.96 6.89 19.11
N GLU A 1041 40.77 6.12 20.18
CA GLU A 1041 40.16 4.80 20.15
C GLU A 1041 38.68 4.92 20.52
N LEU A 1042 37.84 4.32 19.69
CA LEU A 1042 36.40 4.29 19.83
C LEU A 1042 35.98 2.88 20.22
N THR A 1043 35.17 2.76 21.26
CA THR A 1043 34.48 1.52 21.62
C THR A 1043 32.99 1.70 21.40
N ILE A 1044 32.45 0.96 20.43
CA ILE A 1044 31.05 1.02 20.01
C ILE A 1044 30.35 -0.22 20.57
N GLU A 1045 29.32 -0.01 21.37
CA GLU A 1045 28.57 -1.10 22.02
C GLU A 1045 27.07 -0.85 21.85
N ARG A 1046 26.29 -1.90 22.08
CA ARG A 1046 24.82 -1.80 22.12
C ARG A 1046 24.41 -0.79 23.19
N ALA A 1047 23.51 0.12 22.84
CA ALA A 1047 22.99 1.08 23.80
C ALA A 1047 22.17 0.35 24.87
N PHE A 1048 22.58 0.50 26.13
CA PHE A 1048 21.75 0.04 27.25
C PHE A 1048 20.75 1.13 27.64
N VAL A 1049 19.48 0.82 27.42
CA VAL A 1049 18.32 1.47 28.04
C VAL A 1049 17.72 0.46 29.03
N PHE A 1050 17.18 0.92 30.16
CA PHE A 1050 16.90 0.10 31.35
C PHE A 1050 16.14 -1.23 31.15
N GLY A 1051 15.43 -1.41 30.03
CA GLY A 1051 14.79 -2.66 29.62
C GLY A 1051 15.68 -3.55 28.75
N THR A 1052 15.07 -4.20 27.75
CA THR A 1052 15.76 -5.10 26.83
C THR A 1052 16.47 -4.28 25.76
N PRO A 1053 17.81 -4.37 25.62
CA PRO A 1053 18.49 -3.52 24.66
C PRO A 1053 18.18 -3.94 23.22
N SER A 1054 17.80 -2.96 22.40
CA SER A 1054 17.31 -3.15 21.04
C SER A 1054 18.41 -3.61 20.07
N PRO A 1055 18.06 -4.19 18.91
CA PRO A 1055 18.94 -4.25 17.76
C PRO A 1055 19.46 -2.85 17.38
N GLY A 1056 20.59 -2.80 16.69
CA GLY A 1056 21.22 -1.54 16.32
C GLY A 1056 22.02 -1.63 15.04
N PHE A 1057 22.35 -0.48 14.48
CA PHE A 1057 23.18 -0.36 13.28
C PHE A 1057 23.73 1.05 13.16
N GLY A 1058 24.81 1.23 12.41
CA GLY A 1058 25.29 2.57 12.14
C GLY A 1058 26.67 2.70 11.53
N LEU A 1059 27.08 3.96 11.43
CA LEU A 1059 28.42 4.41 11.06
C LEU A 1059 28.94 5.38 12.12
N VAL A 1060 30.23 5.33 12.37
CA VAL A 1060 30.97 6.46 12.94
C VAL A 1060 32.00 6.93 11.93
N ILE A 1061 31.97 8.23 11.60
CA ILE A 1061 32.87 8.87 10.62
C ILE A 1061 33.68 9.95 11.31
N HIS A 1062 35.00 9.87 11.23
CA HIS A 1062 35.95 10.88 11.68
C HIS A 1062 35.98 12.04 10.67
N THR A 1063 35.52 13.22 11.10
CA THR A 1063 35.33 14.41 10.25
C THR A 1063 36.32 15.53 10.54
N GLY A 1064 37.12 15.39 11.60
CA GLY A 1064 38.19 16.30 12.01
C GLY A 1064 38.84 15.78 13.29
N PRO A 1065 39.97 16.37 13.74
CA PRO A 1065 40.83 15.78 14.78
C PRO A 1065 40.12 15.28 16.05
N ASP A 1066 39.11 16.03 16.50
CA ASP A 1066 38.31 15.72 17.68
C ASP A 1066 36.81 15.67 17.36
N ARG A 1067 36.44 15.41 16.09
CA ARG A 1067 35.05 15.50 15.60
C ARG A 1067 34.61 14.24 14.87
N PHE A 1068 33.47 13.71 15.30
CA PHE A 1068 32.89 12.47 14.81
C PHE A 1068 31.44 12.70 14.40
N LEU A 1069 31.04 12.10 13.28
CA LEU A 1069 29.66 11.98 12.83
C LEU A 1069 29.16 10.58 13.17
N LEU A 1070 28.12 10.51 13.99
CA LEU A 1070 27.44 9.28 14.39
C LEU A 1070 26.15 9.16 13.57
N VAL A 1071 25.94 8.02 12.91
CA VAL A 1071 24.78 7.76 12.06
C VAL A 1071 24.18 6.42 12.46
N GLY A 1072 22.86 6.34 12.64
CA GLY A 1072 22.15 5.11 12.98
C GLY A 1072 21.51 5.17 14.38
N GLU A 1073 21.20 3.99 14.92
CA GLU A 1073 20.48 3.86 16.20
C GLU A 1073 20.79 2.54 16.91
N GLY A 1074 20.48 2.47 18.21
CA GLY A 1074 20.68 1.28 19.05
C GLY A 1074 22.11 1.09 19.58
N PHE A 1075 22.96 2.13 19.58
CA PHE A 1075 24.36 2.03 19.98
C PHE A 1075 24.83 3.21 20.83
N HIS A 1076 25.96 3.05 21.51
CA HIS A 1076 26.71 4.15 22.09
C HIS A 1076 28.19 4.07 21.74
N VAL A 1077 28.89 5.21 21.86
CA VAL A 1077 30.32 5.31 21.56
C VAL A 1077 31.07 5.88 22.76
N ARG A 1078 32.10 5.16 23.21
CA ARG A 1078 33.10 5.64 24.17
C ARG A 1078 34.35 6.07 23.43
N PHE A 1079 35.00 7.11 23.92
CA PHE A 1079 36.22 7.65 23.34
C PHE A 1079 37.36 7.57 24.35
N ARG A 1080 38.51 7.04 23.92
CA ARG A 1080 39.75 6.99 24.69
C ARG A 1080 40.86 7.62 23.85
N SER A 1081 41.67 8.49 24.44
CA SER A 1081 42.86 9.02 23.76
C SER A 1081 43.90 7.91 23.62
N LEU A 1082 44.54 7.83 22.45
CA LEU A 1082 45.70 6.97 22.19
C LEU A 1082 47.01 7.59 22.68
N ARG A 1083 47.01 8.88 23.03
CA ARG A 1083 48.18 9.55 23.58
C ARG A 1083 48.42 9.17 25.05
N ASP A 1084 49.65 8.83 25.37
CA ASP A 1084 50.08 8.40 26.71
C ASP A 1084 50.06 9.53 27.76
N ASP A 1085 50.08 10.80 27.33
CA ASP A 1085 50.09 11.97 28.22
C ASP A 1085 48.69 12.42 28.68
N VAL A 1086 47.63 11.80 28.14
CA VAL A 1086 46.24 12.15 28.43
C VAL A 1086 45.74 11.37 29.64
N CYS A 1087 45.30 12.09 30.68
CA CYS A 1087 44.75 11.50 31.90
C CYS A 1087 43.22 11.39 31.89
N PHE A 1088 42.54 12.18 31.03
CA PHE A 1088 41.08 12.19 30.94
C PHE A 1088 40.61 12.51 29.51
N ALA A 1089 39.55 11.83 29.08
CA ALA A 1089 38.85 12.08 27.83
C ALA A 1089 37.35 12.26 28.10
N GLY A 1090 36.72 13.20 27.41
CA GLY A 1090 35.28 13.45 27.54
C GLY A 1090 34.66 14.04 26.28
N ILE A 1091 33.33 14.18 26.31
CA ILE A 1091 32.55 14.81 25.25
C ILE A 1091 32.40 16.29 25.55
N SER A 1092 32.89 17.15 24.66
CA SER A 1092 32.76 18.60 24.78
C SER A 1092 31.43 19.09 24.22
N ARG A 1093 30.97 18.48 23.13
CA ARG A 1093 29.72 18.83 22.47
C ARG A 1093 29.12 17.62 21.78
N PHE A 1094 27.82 17.40 21.94
CA PHE A 1094 27.08 16.38 21.21
C PHE A 1094 25.78 17.00 20.69
N THR A 1095 25.55 16.93 19.39
CA THR A 1095 24.43 17.60 18.73
C THR A 1095 23.71 16.67 17.78
N GLU A 1096 22.39 16.71 17.80
CA GLU A 1096 21.58 16.09 16.76
C GLU A 1096 21.52 17.00 15.54
N GLU A 1097 21.66 16.42 14.35
CA GLU A 1097 21.83 17.15 13.09
C GLU A 1097 20.79 16.72 12.05
N GLU A 1098 20.32 17.68 11.25
CA GLU A 1098 19.52 17.41 10.06
C GLU A 1098 20.33 17.79 8.80
N VAL A 1099 20.30 16.92 7.78
CA VAL A 1099 20.93 17.22 6.49
C VAL A 1099 19.99 18.10 5.68
N VAL A 1100 20.42 19.35 5.43
CA VAL A 1100 19.63 20.36 4.69
C VAL A 1100 19.92 20.37 3.18
N ASP A 1101 21.11 19.91 2.78
CA ASP A 1101 21.44 19.64 1.38
C ASP A 1101 22.14 18.28 1.24
N GLY A 1102 21.43 17.32 0.67
CA GLY A 1102 21.93 15.96 0.46
C GLY A 1102 23.08 15.86 -0.54
N ASN A 1103 23.30 16.85 -1.42
CA ASN A 1103 24.41 16.82 -2.39
C ASN A 1103 25.72 17.29 -1.74
N SER A 1104 25.69 18.42 -1.03
CA SER A 1104 26.89 18.94 -0.33
C SER A 1104 27.18 18.20 0.98
N GLY A 1105 26.15 17.62 1.60
CA GLY A 1105 26.20 17.05 2.94
C GLY A 1105 26.13 18.11 4.04
N GLU A 1106 25.68 19.33 3.72
CA GLU A 1106 25.50 20.40 4.69
C GLU A 1106 24.44 20.01 5.73
N MET A 1107 24.73 20.31 7.00
CA MET A 1107 23.93 19.91 8.15
C MET A 1107 23.64 21.10 9.05
N GLU A 1108 22.42 21.15 9.57
CA GLU A 1108 22.01 22.09 10.60
C GLU A 1108 21.82 21.37 11.95
N THR A 1109 22.30 21.99 13.02
CA THR A 1109 22.09 21.49 14.39
C THR A 1109 20.65 21.73 14.82
N LEU A 1110 19.94 20.65 15.15
CA LEU A 1110 18.57 20.73 15.69
C LEU A 1110 18.56 20.98 17.20
N ARG A 1111 19.38 20.21 17.94
CA ARG A 1111 19.48 20.31 19.40
C ARG A 1111 20.81 19.81 19.92
N VAL A 1112 21.12 20.20 21.15
CA VAL A 1112 22.29 19.72 21.90
C VAL A 1112 21.84 18.57 22.81
N LEU A 1113 22.59 17.47 22.78
CA LEU A 1113 22.42 16.29 23.63
C LEU A 1113 23.50 16.33 24.72
N ASN A 1114 23.12 16.22 26.00
CA ASN A 1114 24.04 16.32 27.13
C ASN A 1114 23.41 15.69 28.39
N GLY A 1115 24.13 15.57 29.50
CA GLY A 1115 23.60 14.93 30.70
C GLY A 1115 23.44 13.43 30.48
N ASP A 1116 22.22 12.91 30.60
CA ASP A 1116 21.95 11.47 30.51
C ASP A 1116 22.28 10.89 29.13
N GLU A 1117 22.02 11.63 28.04
CA GLU A 1117 22.38 11.28 26.66
C GLU A 1117 23.88 11.12 26.42
N THR A 1118 24.69 11.70 27.32
CA THR A 1118 26.16 11.56 27.28
C THR A 1118 26.73 10.78 28.47
N ARG A 1119 25.86 10.26 29.36
CA ARG A 1119 26.23 9.78 30.70
C ARG A 1119 27.21 10.74 31.40
N SER A 1120 26.81 12.01 31.46
CA SER A 1120 27.62 13.11 32.00
C SER A 1120 28.99 13.24 31.32
N GLY A 1121 29.02 13.18 29.98
CA GLY A 1121 30.20 13.38 29.15
C GLY A 1121 31.11 12.16 28.95
N THR A 1122 30.72 10.97 29.39
CA THR A 1122 31.55 9.75 29.32
C THR A 1122 31.37 8.94 28.03
N LEU A 1123 30.20 8.98 27.40
CA LEU A 1123 29.91 8.24 26.17
C LEU A 1123 28.72 8.86 25.42
N ALA A 1124 28.71 8.81 24.09
CA ALA A 1124 27.63 9.36 23.27
C ALA A 1124 26.58 8.28 22.98
N ILE A 1125 25.33 8.47 23.43
CA ILE A 1125 24.25 7.47 23.26
C ILE A 1125 23.39 7.83 22.04
N MET A 1126 23.21 6.88 21.13
CA MET A 1126 22.29 6.90 19.99
C MET A 1126 21.26 5.77 20.19
N PRO A 1127 20.21 5.96 21.02
CA PRO A 1127 19.26 4.89 21.32
C PRO A 1127 18.38 4.55 20.12
N ALA A 1128 17.72 3.38 20.14
CA ALA A 1128 16.76 2.99 19.10
C ALA A 1128 15.59 3.99 19.00
N ALA A 1129 14.89 4.02 17.86
CA ALA A 1129 13.69 4.85 17.67
C ALA A 1129 12.60 4.60 18.73
N ASP A 1130 12.46 3.35 19.17
CA ASP A 1130 11.55 2.95 20.25
C ASP A 1130 12.31 2.11 21.30
N PRO A 1131 12.99 2.78 22.26
CA PRO A 1131 13.82 2.11 23.25
C PRO A 1131 12.95 1.50 24.37
N ASP A 1132 13.22 0.23 24.74
CA ASP A 1132 12.58 -0.43 25.87
C ASP A 1132 13.21 0.04 27.20
N TYR A 1133 12.48 0.84 27.98
CA TYR A 1133 12.89 1.26 29.32
C TYR A 1133 12.51 0.26 30.43
N GLY A 1134 11.86 -0.86 30.08
CA GLY A 1134 11.41 -1.88 31.03
C GLY A 1134 10.41 -1.32 32.05
N SER A 1135 10.55 -1.73 33.32
CA SER A 1135 9.74 -1.23 34.44
C SER A 1135 10.26 0.08 35.04
N PHE A 1136 11.31 0.67 34.45
CA PHE A 1136 11.91 1.88 34.99
C PHE A 1136 11.02 3.10 34.71
N PRO A 1137 10.65 3.90 35.73
CA PRO A 1137 9.60 4.92 35.59
C PRO A 1137 10.07 6.23 34.93
N ILE A 1138 11.36 6.35 34.59
CA ILE A 1138 11.96 7.60 34.07
C ILE A 1138 12.58 7.34 32.70
N CYS A 1139 12.14 8.09 31.68
CA CYS A 1139 12.72 8.06 30.35
C CYS A 1139 14.02 8.90 30.36
N VAL A 1140 15.18 8.25 30.53
CA VAL A 1140 16.48 8.94 30.71
C VAL A 1140 17.21 9.31 29.42
N THR A 1141 16.82 8.78 28.26
CA THR A 1141 17.54 9.03 27.00
C THR A 1141 16.55 9.17 25.86
N ILE A 1142 16.49 10.34 25.24
CA ILE A 1142 15.54 10.61 24.14
C ILE A 1142 16.12 10.09 22.81
N PRO A 1143 15.34 9.39 21.96
CA PRO A 1143 15.75 9.04 20.60
C PRO A 1143 16.19 10.25 19.76
N ALA A 1144 17.29 10.11 19.03
CA ALA A 1144 17.69 11.06 17.99
C ALA A 1144 16.78 10.82 16.76
N GLY A 1145 15.74 11.64 16.60
CA GLY A 1145 14.72 11.48 15.56
C GLY A 1145 15.26 11.52 14.11
N THR A 1146 16.40 12.17 13.90
CA THR A 1146 17.12 12.19 12.62
C THR A 1146 18.05 10.99 12.42
N ARG A 1147 18.46 10.32 13.51
CA ARG A 1147 19.50 9.29 13.56
C ARG A 1147 20.88 9.77 13.05
N ILE A 1148 21.14 11.07 13.13
CA ILE A 1148 22.40 11.70 12.73
C ILE A 1148 22.83 12.66 13.83
N ALA A 1149 24.07 12.54 14.30
CA ALA A 1149 24.60 13.39 15.35
C ALA A 1149 26.08 13.70 15.17
N LYS A 1150 26.52 14.90 15.56
CA LYS A 1150 27.94 15.26 15.66
C LYS A 1150 28.40 15.18 17.10
N CYS A 1151 29.51 14.52 17.33
CA CYS A 1151 30.17 14.42 18.63
C CYS A 1151 31.56 15.06 18.53
N GLU A 1152 31.81 16.04 19.39
CA GLU A 1152 33.12 16.65 19.62
C GLU A 1152 33.67 16.16 20.95
N VAL A 1153 34.90 15.70 20.95
CA VAL A 1153 35.60 15.17 22.13
C VAL A 1153 36.72 16.09 22.57
N TYR A 1154 37.23 15.89 23.77
CA TYR A 1154 38.40 16.60 24.27
C TYR A 1154 39.22 15.70 25.19
N ALA A 1155 40.51 15.97 25.23
CA ALA A 1155 41.48 15.30 26.09
C ALA A 1155 42.13 16.31 27.04
N LEU A 1156 42.36 15.92 28.29
CA LEU A 1156 43.15 16.68 29.25
C LEU A 1156 44.48 15.97 29.47
N VAL A 1157 45.57 16.72 29.34
CA VAL A 1157 46.93 16.25 29.61
C VAL A 1157 47.16 16.32 31.12
N GLY A 1158 47.75 15.26 31.69
CA GLY A 1158 48.14 15.28 33.10
C GLY A 1158 49.20 16.35 33.34
N GLY A 1159 48.86 17.37 34.13
CA GLY A 1159 49.87 18.23 34.73
C GLY A 1159 50.70 17.38 35.70
N GLY A 1160 52.02 17.44 35.59
CA GLY A 1160 52.90 16.86 36.60
C GLY A 1160 52.74 17.64 37.90
N ASP A 1161 51.89 17.14 38.79
CA ASP A 1161 51.88 17.49 40.22
C ASP A 1161 52.66 16.46 41.04
#